data_AF-A0A179S6J8-F1
#
_entry.id   AF-A0A179S6J8-F1
#
_cell.length_a   1.000
_cell.length_b   1.000
_cell.length_c   1.000
_cell.angle_alpha   90.00
_cell.angle_beta   90.00
_cell.angle_gamma   90.00
#
_symmetry.space_group_name_H-M   'P 1'
#
loop_
_entity.id
_entity.type
_entity.pdbx_description
1 polymer ?
#
loop_
_entity_poly.entity_id
_entity_poly.type
_entity_poly.pdbx_seq_one_letter_code
_entity_poly.pdbx_strand_id
1 'polypeptide(L)'
;MTPSPLAESDVRSAADPADAVQAGFALERLLNTWLRERRPDLVPVEGETCAVPLGDETLSALCLRASPGGFHAFAAPLCLHHADGRVTDLDDPAELARRMIEAAAPEATPLREAVRRRLLDGLRRSRDHARACAARPLDPTPAGLEQRLWHGHPFHPLAKSVDGFSEADSALYAPERGAAFRLRWLIADPDLVASLWRAPEAGPRVAAALARLSGLPAETVKDRVLIPSHPWQAARLEADPAVAALVAQGRLAVTPPSGASVTPTSSVRTVFSAAENLFLKLPIAARITNFARTNSREHLARSLAAARALAALPGVAAACGLDVLDEPGALSLAHADLDAVTGVLVREGPREDAFVVAGLLEPAPQDGRPMLAAMGAAPAGRDGAEAWLRAYARAAILPPLRLFARTGISLEAHAQNSLLVLEGGVPARLVVRDLEGASIDRDRFPPLAPGLALDPAVLYGAEEAWRRLLYYLVVNQVAHVVATVARAADLPEAPLWGVVADALAGSDEDDGTHTLVARLLDAPTLPAKANFASCLAGRGERPDYVALPNPLHAARARMQAQAWREAGARVAGQLLGALLHEDLLPDGTVALDGPDTALTVAVTPSRGGTVHRARARRMAGYGRILVEPGSVTADGVAVTDASAFLADLLPALPSTPADHARFAEELARTQGNHAASLAHGAGRRLAGLCYEELEGALPDGHRYHPCFKSRIGFSPEDNRAYGPEFGRPLRPVWIAAHRSIAEAGSLAAPGRQDDGLLGRSLEPAGLSAFRDRLGGRAEDFVLLPVHPWQWLRVGEAATEAQRRAGRVVVLGPSPHEYGAQASIRTLADRTAPGAPSLKLALSIRNTSTARTLAPHTVLNAPIVSAWLAEVAAGSAYLRDSGVVLLAERMGVAVTALPAWDRDGTTRGALSAIWRDSVTPHLREGEGAVPFAALTHQDGEAPFIAGWIARHGIEPWLDRLLAVAMLPVVHLLLAESIALESHQQNMVLLHRDGWPTRVALKDFHDGVRFIPGDVARRPALTPTPPEHARVNANSYVEATDVEDVRDFMVDALFGVNLAELGFWLDLRLGYPEARFWERVVAALAGHCAAHPAARAGALRYRLAADTLVVEDLARRRLDPAGASGRRRPNPLAALRIRP
;
A
#
# COMPACT_ATOMS: atom_id res chain seq x y z
N MET A 1 -53.78 -48.85 44.31
CA MET A 1 -54.32 -48.46 43.00
C MET A 1 -53.16 -48.02 42.13
N THR A 2 -53.07 -48.65 40.97
CA THR A 2 -52.07 -48.53 39.90
C THR A 2 -51.87 -47.11 39.37
N PRO A 3 -50.63 -46.71 38.99
CA PRO A 3 -50.41 -45.69 37.99
C PRO A 3 -50.48 -46.32 36.59
N SER A 4 -51.22 -45.66 35.69
CA SER A 4 -51.47 -46.04 34.28
C SER A 4 -50.30 -45.61 33.37
N PRO A 5 -50.03 -46.31 32.24
CA PRO A 5 -48.77 -46.17 31.50
C PRO A 5 -48.80 -45.13 30.36
N LEU A 6 -47.61 -44.55 30.15
CA LEU A 6 -46.99 -44.13 28.87
C LEU A 6 -47.85 -43.40 27.82
N ALA A 7 -47.57 -42.11 27.65
CA ALA A 7 -47.58 -41.44 26.35
C ALA A 7 -46.21 -40.76 26.19
N GLU A 8 -45.42 -41.29 25.25
CA GLU A 8 -44.10 -40.80 24.84
C GLU A 8 -44.22 -39.37 24.30
N SER A 9 -43.61 -38.40 24.97
CA SER A 9 -43.35 -37.08 24.40
C SER A 9 -41.88 -37.00 23.97
N ASP A 10 -41.67 -37.32 22.70
CA ASP A 10 -40.82 -36.61 21.74
C ASP A 10 -39.50 -36.03 22.28
N VAL A 11 -38.52 -36.93 22.45
CA VAL A 11 -37.11 -36.55 22.51
C VAL A 11 -36.68 -36.13 21.10
N ARG A 12 -36.75 -34.83 20.79
CA ARG A 12 -35.97 -34.27 19.66
C ARG A 12 -34.50 -34.59 19.92
N SER A 13 -33.94 -35.58 19.22
CA SER A 13 -32.52 -35.91 19.30
C SER A 13 -31.71 -34.65 19.00
N ALA A 14 -30.80 -34.25 19.88
CA ALA A 14 -29.87 -33.16 19.59
C ALA A 14 -29.17 -33.45 18.26
N ALA A 15 -29.36 -32.58 17.27
CA ALA A 15 -28.78 -32.74 15.94
C ALA A 15 -27.24 -32.81 16.02
N ASP A 16 -26.63 -33.62 15.17
CA ASP A 16 -25.17 -33.70 15.04
C ASP A 16 -24.62 -32.29 14.74
N PRO A 17 -23.67 -31.74 15.54
CA PRO A 17 -23.08 -30.42 15.29
C PRO A 17 -22.57 -30.23 13.86
N ALA A 18 -22.05 -31.29 13.24
CA ALA A 18 -21.57 -31.24 11.85
C ALA A 18 -22.70 -31.01 10.83
N ASP A 19 -23.90 -31.50 11.11
CA ASP A 19 -25.07 -31.25 10.24
C ASP A 19 -25.52 -29.80 10.32
N ALA A 20 -25.54 -29.22 11.53
CA ALA A 20 -25.93 -27.83 11.74
C ALA A 20 -24.95 -26.88 11.04
N VAL A 21 -23.64 -27.11 11.19
CA VAL A 21 -22.58 -26.36 10.49
C VAL A 21 -22.76 -26.51 8.98
N GLN A 22 -22.95 -27.73 8.48
CA GLN A 22 -23.12 -27.96 7.05
C GLN A 22 -24.37 -27.26 6.48
N ALA A 23 -25.50 -27.32 7.20
CA ALA A 23 -26.74 -26.68 6.79
C ALA A 23 -26.56 -25.16 6.66
N GLY A 24 -25.97 -24.50 7.67
CA GLY A 24 -25.69 -23.07 7.65
C GLY A 24 -24.84 -22.64 6.45
N PHE A 25 -23.70 -23.31 6.24
CA PHE A 25 -22.84 -23.00 5.07
C PHE A 25 -23.50 -23.32 3.73
N ALA A 26 -24.36 -24.34 3.66
CA ALA A 26 -25.11 -24.64 2.44
C ALA A 26 -26.15 -23.57 2.11
N LEU A 27 -26.84 -23.02 3.11
CA LEU A 27 -27.72 -21.86 2.96
C LEU A 27 -26.92 -20.64 2.49
N GLU A 28 -25.77 -20.34 3.12
CA GLU A 28 -24.87 -19.26 2.69
C GLU A 28 -24.48 -19.42 1.22
N ARG A 29 -24.02 -20.61 0.80
CA ARG A 29 -23.63 -20.89 -0.59
C ARG A 29 -24.77 -20.62 -1.57
N LEU A 30 -25.98 -21.07 -1.25
CA LEU A 30 -27.16 -20.91 -2.10
C LEU A 30 -27.55 -19.43 -2.23
N LEU A 31 -27.66 -18.71 -1.11
CA LEU A 31 -28.01 -17.29 -1.10
C LEU A 31 -26.94 -16.43 -1.76
N ASN A 32 -25.66 -16.65 -1.46
CA ASN A 32 -24.56 -15.91 -2.04
C ASN A 32 -24.47 -16.14 -3.56
N THR A 33 -24.76 -17.37 -4.04
CA THR A 33 -24.87 -17.65 -5.48
C THR A 33 -26.06 -16.94 -6.10
N TRP A 34 -27.22 -16.92 -5.43
CA TRP A 34 -28.42 -16.24 -5.91
C TRP A 34 -28.23 -14.72 -6.02
N LEU A 35 -27.76 -14.08 -4.96
CA LEU A 35 -27.49 -12.63 -4.91
C LEU A 35 -26.51 -12.24 -6.01
N ARG A 36 -25.39 -12.97 -6.13
CA ARG A 36 -24.38 -12.75 -7.17
C ARG A 36 -24.96 -12.76 -8.59
N GLU A 37 -25.83 -13.71 -8.91
CA GLU A 37 -26.24 -13.97 -10.29
C GLU A 37 -27.59 -13.38 -10.68
N ARG A 38 -28.50 -13.19 -9.72
CA ARG A 38 -29.91 -12.82 -9.96
C ARG A 38 -30.29 -11.49 -9.36
N ARG A 39 -29.65 -11.07 -8.26
CA ARG A 39 -29.92 -9.80 -7.57
C ARG A 39 -28.62 -9.08 -7.19
N PRO A 40 -27.72 -8.79 -8.16
CA PRO A 40 -26.48 -8.06 -7.87
C PRO A 40 -26.73 -6.62 -7.41
N ASP A 41 -27.94 -6.11 -7.62
CA ASP A 41 -28.43 -4.82 -7.11
C ASP A 41 -28.73 -4.85 -5.60
N LEU A 42 -28.97 -6.03 -5.04
CA LEU A 42 -29.30 -6.19 -3.64
C LEU A 42 -28.01 -6.44 -2.84
N VAL A 43 -27.60 -5.43 -2.07
CA VAL A 43 -26.40 -5.48 -1.21
C VAL A 43 -26.82 -5.68 0.24
N PRO A 44 -26.56 -6.85 0.87
CA PRO A 44 -26.82 -7.06 2.28
C PRO A 44 -26.05 -6.06 3.17
N VAL A 45 -26.72 -5.56 4.22
CA VAL A 45 -26.14 -4.68 5.25
C VAL A 45 -26.03 -5.47 6.54
N GLU A 46 -24.87 -5.42 7.19
CA GLU A 46 -24.63 -6.16 8.43
C GLU A 46 -25.56 -5.70 9.56
N GLY A 47 -26.18 -6.65 10.25
CA GLY A 47 -27.18 -6.39 11.29
C GLY A 47 -28.61 -6.14 10.77
N GLU A 48 -28.81 -6.06 9.45
CA GLU A 48 -30.13 -5.82 8.84
C GLU A 48 -30.71 -7.07 8.19
N THR A 49 -32.04 -7.14 8.15
CA THR A 49 -32.76 -8.21 7.45
C THR A 49 -32.85 -7.90 5.97
N CYS A 50 -32.28 -8.78 5.17
CA CYS A 50 -32.26 -8.75 3.72
C CYS A 50 -33.52 -9.44 3.16
N ALA A 51 -34.33 -8.74 2.37
CA ALA A 51 -35.49 -9.29 1.68
C ALA A 51 -35.13 -9.77 0.26
N VAL A 52 -34.91 -11.06 0.10
CA VAL A 52 -34.49 -11.71 -1.16
C VAL A 52 -35.70 -12.30 -1.87
N PRO A 53 -36.16 -11.75 -3.00
CA PRO A 53 -37.28 -12.33 -3.73
C PRO A 53 -36.89 -13.62 -4.45
N LEU A 54 -37.84 -14.55 -4.42
CA LEU A 54 -37.78 -15.88 -5.01
C LEU A 54 -39.08 -16.11 -5.81
N GLY A 55 -39.22 -15.39 -6.93
CA GLY A 55 -40.48 -15.39 -7.69
C GLY A 55 -41.55 -14.58 -6.95
N ASP A 56 -42.70 -15.19 -6.68
CA ASP A 56 -43.82 -14.56 -5.96
C ASP A 56 -43.64 -14.61 -4.42
N GLU A 57 -42.58 -15.25 -3.95
CA GLU A 57 -42.23 -15.34 -2.52
C GLU A 57 -41.06 -14.42 -2.17
N THR A 58 -40.91 -14.09 -0.90
CA THR A 58 -39.77 -13.30 -0.39
C THR A 58 -39.14 -14.00 0.79
N LEU A 59 -37.83 -14.17 0.74
CA LEU A 59 -37.03 -14.72 1.83
C LEU A 59 -36.39 -13.58 2.62
N SER A 60 -36.69 -13.50 3.91
CA SER A 60 -36.06 -12.58 4.86
C SER A 60 -34.90 -13.26 5.56
N ALA A 61 -33.69 -12.72 5.41
CA ALA A 61 -32.46 -13.25 5.96
C ALA A 61 -31.70 -12.17 6.74
N LEU A 62 -31.52 -12.33 8.06
CA LEU A 62 -30.70 -11.42 8.84
C LEU A 62 -29.23 -11.58 8.44
N CYS A 63 -28.63 -10.53 7.89
CA CYS A 63 -27.24 -10.52 7.49
C CYS A 63 -26.36 -10.37 8.74
N LEU A 64 -25.64 -11.44 9.09
CA LEU A 64 -24.68 -11.44 10.20
C LEU A 64 -23.35 -10.81 9.82
N ARG A 65 -22.94 -10.96 8.57
CA ARG A 65 -21.73 -10.32 8.01
C ARG A 65 -21.96 -9.93 6.57
N ALA A 66 -21.74 -8.66 6.27
CA ALA A 66 -21.76 -8.16 4.90
C ALA A 66 -20.36 -8.30 4.27
N SER A 67 -20.28 -8.97 3.12
CA SER A 67 -19.03 -9.19 2.40
C SER A 67 -19.01 -8.44 1.07
N PRO A 68 -18.12 -7.45 0.88
CA PRO A 68 -17.87 -6.86 -0.43
C PRO A 68 -17.49 -7.89 -1.51
N GLY A 69 -16.81 -8.99 -1.13
CA GLY A 69 -16.49 -10.11 -2.02
C GLY A 69 -17.67 -11.04 -2.35
N GLY A 70 -18.83 -10.84 -1.73
CA GLY A 70 -20.04 -11.63 -1.89
C GLY A 70 -20.15 -12.87 -0.99
N PHE A 71 -19.24 -13.05 -0.03
CA PHE A 71 -19.25 -14.14 0.96
C PHE A 71 -20.07 -13.76 2.22
N HIS A 72 -21.32 -13.35 2.04
CA HIS A 72 -22.18 -12.93 3.15
C HIS A 72 -22.48 -14.10 4.10
N ALA A 73 -22.67 -13.78 5.38
CA ALA A 73 -23.14 -14.73 6.38
C ALA A 73 -24.54 -14.33 6.84
N PHE A 74 -25.43 -15.31 7.04
CA PHE A 74 -26.83 -15.07 7.41
C PHE A 74 -27.21 -15.87 8.65
N ALA A 75 -28.10 -15.32 9.46
CA ALA A 75 -28.63 -16.02 10.62
C ALA A 75 -29.63 -17.09 10.18
N ALA A 76 -29.63 -18.22 10.89
CA ALA A 76 -30.69 -19.22 10.82
C ALA A 76 -31.58 -19.11 12.07
N PRO A 77 -32.90 -19.37 11.97
CA PRO A 77 -33.62 -19.73 10.75
C PRO A 77 -33.81 -18.57 9.77
N LEU A 78 -33.93 -18.89 8.47
CA LEU A 78 -34.37 -17.93 7.46
C LEU A 78 -35.90 -17.87 7.45
N CYS A 79 -36.50 -16.72 7.14
CA CYS A 79 -37.96 -16.56 7.15
C CYS A 79 -38.52 -16.45 5.72
N LEU A 80 -39.34 -17.40 5.29
CA LEU A 80 -39.99 -17.36 3.99
C LEU A 80 -41.40 -16.76 4.09
N HIS A 81 -41.63 -15.70 3.32
CA HIS A 81 -42.92 -15.04 3.13
C HIS A 81 -43.58 -15.57 1.86
N HIS A 82 -44.70 -16.27 2.02
CA HIS A 82 -45.49 -16.84 0.93
C HIS A 82 -46.40 -15.79 0.31
N ALA A 83 -46.81 -15.99 -0.95
CA ALA A 83 -47.72 -15.09 -1.66
C ALA A 83 -49.11 -14.94 -1.00
N ASP A 84 -49.51 -15.93 -0.18
CA ASP A 84 -50.76 -15.94 0.60
C ASP A 84 -50.66 -15.18 1.94
N GLY A 85 -49.51 -14.58 2.24
CA GLY A 85 -49.23 -13.84 3.48
C GLY A 85 -48.73 -14.70 4.65
N ARG A 86 -48.62 -16.02 4.48
CA ARG A 86 -48.03 -16.92 5.50
C ARG A 86 -46.52 -16.68 5.63
N VAL A 87 -45.99 -16.85 6.84
CA VAL A 87 -44.55 -16.82 7.11
C VAL A 87 -44.12 -18.16 7.72
N THR A 88 -43.05 -18.76 7.21
CA THR A 88 -42.49 -20.02 7.71
C THR A 88 -40.98 -20.00 7.79
N ASP A 89 -40.42 -20.68 8.79
CA ASP A 89 -38.97 -20.91 8.87
C ASP A 89 -38.48 -21.81 7.74
N LEU A 90 -37.28 -21.53 7.22
CA LEU A 90 -36.62 -22.25 6.14
C LEU A 90 -35.17 -22.59 6.52
N ASP A 91 -35.02 -23.74 7.19
CA ASP A 91 -33.72 -24.24 7.67
C ASP A 91 -33.13 -25.35 6.81
N ASP A 92 -33.93 -25.91 5.89
CA ASP A 92 -33.51 -26.98 5.00
C ASP A 92 -32.90 -26.40 3.71
N PRO A 93 -31.58 -26.57 3.47
CA PRO A 93 -30.96 -26.13 2.22
C PRO A 93 -31.56 -26.79 0.98
N ALA A 94 -32.09 -28.02 1.10
CA ALA A 94 -32.74 -28.69 -0.01
C ALA A 94 -34.04 -27.99 -0.41
N GLU A 95 -34.80 -27.50 0.55
CA GLU A 95 -36.03 -26.74 0.29
C GLU A 95 -35.73 -25.38 -0.34
N LEU A 96 -34.75 -24.63 0.18
CA LEU A 96 -34.30 -23.39 -0.45
C LEU A 96 -33.87 -23.62 -1.91
N ALA A 97 -33.12 -24.69 -2.17
CA ALA A 97 -32.68 -25.03 -3.51
C ALA A 97 -33.84 -25.34 -4.47
N ARG A 98 -34.89 -26.03 -4.02
CA ARG A 98 -36.09 -26.29 -4.83
C ARG A 98 -36.75 -24.98 -5.25
N ARG A 99 -36.99 -24.09 -4.28
CA ARG A 99 -37.62 -22.78 -4.49
C ARG A 99 -36.81 -21.89 -5.42
N MET A 100 -35.48 -21.84 -5.25
CA MET A 100 -34.60 -21.10 -6.16
C MET A 100 -34.66 -21.63 -7.60
N ILE A 101 -34.72 -22.95 -7.79
CA ILE A 101 -34.85 -23.54 -9.13
C ILE A 101 -36.21 -23.22 -9.74
N GLU A 102 -37.28 -23.34 -8.96
CA GLU A 102 -38.64 -23.02 -9.41
C GLU A 102 -38.77 -21.53 -9.78
N ALA A 103 -38.21 -20.63 -8.97
CA ALA A 103 -38.18 -19.20 -9.24
C ALA A 103 -37.31 -18.83 -10.47
N ALA A 104 -36.18 -19.51 -10.69
CA ALA A 104 -35.30 -19.21 -11.81
C ALA A 104 -35.73 -19.86 -13.13
N ALA A 105 -36.43 -21.00 -13.07
CA ALA A 105 -36.91 -21.77 -14.21
C ALA A 105 -38.32 -22.32 -13.91
N PRO A 106 -39.37 -21.50 -14.05
CA PRO A 106 -40.75 -21.88 -13.72
C PRO A 106 -41.25 -23.07 -14.55
N GLU A 107 -40.84 -23.15 -15.81
CA GLU A 107 -41.20 -24.24 -16.70
C GLU A 107 -40.46 -25.55 -16.36
N ALA A 108 -41.23 -26.63 -16.22
CA ALA A 108 -40.67 -27.96 -15.97
C ALA A 108 -40.06 -28.55 -17.24
N THR A 109 -38.73 -28.49 -17.34
CA THR A 109 -37.97 -29.10 -18.44
C THR A 109 -37.12 -30.28 -17.93
N PRO A 110 -36.79 -31.27 -18.79
CA PRO A 110 -35.90 -32.37 -18.41
C PRO A 110 -34.53 -31.89 -17.89
N LEU A 111 -34.03 -30.79 -18.45
CA LEU A 111 -32.79 -30.14 -18.02
C LEU A 111 -32.91 -29.56 -16.61
N ARG A 112 -33.97 -28.81 -16.32
CA ARG A 112 -34.26 -28.29 -14.96
C ARG A 112 -34.30 -29.42 -13.95
N GLU A 113 -35.01 -30.50 -14.25
CA GLU A 113 -35.14 -31.65 -13.37
C GLU A 113 -33.83 -32.41 -13.15
N ALA A 114 -32.98 -32.47 -14.17
CA ALA A 114 -31.62 -32.99 -14.02
C ALA A 114 -30.78 -32.11 -13.09
N VAL A 115 -30.80 -30.78 -13.26
CA VAL A 115 -30.09 -29.83 -12.39
C VAL A 115 -30.60 -29.92 -10.95
N ARG A 116 -31.92 -29.97 -10.75
CA ARG A 116 -32.56 -30.11 -9.43
C ARG A 116 -32.10 -31.35 -8.69
N ARG A 117 -32.18 -32.53 -9.33
CA ARG A 117 -31.73 -33.78 -8.71
C ARG A 117 -30.26 -33.73 -8.29
N ARG A 118 -29.41 -33.15 -9.14
CA ARG A 118 -27.96 -33.07 -8.93
C ARG A 118 -27.58 -32.08 -7.82
N LEU A 119 -28.29 -30.95 -7.74
CA LEU A 119 -28.10 -29.97 -6.68
C LEU A 119 -28.45 -30.62 -5.32
N LEU A 120 -29.62 -31.25 -5.23
CA LEU A 120 -30.05 -31.96 -4.02
C LEU A 120 -29.10 -33.09 -3.64
N ASP A 121 -28.55 -33.80 -4.62
CA ASP A 121 -27.52 -34.82 -4.39
C ASP A 121 -26.23 -34.24 -3.81
N GLY A 122 -25.75 -33.12 -4.36
CA GLY A 122 -24.57 -32.43 -3.85
C GLY A 122 -24.73 -31.95 -2.41
N LEU A 123 -25.93 -31.49 -2.03
CA LEU A 123 -26.25 -31.10 -0.64
C LEU A 123 -26.19 -32.31 0.30
N ARG A 124 -26.83 -33.42 -0.06
CA ARG A 124 -26.77 -34.67 0.74
C ARG A 124 -25.34 -35.16 0.91
N ARG A 125 -24.57 -35.25 -0.18
CA ARG A 125 -23.17 -35.70 -0.15
C ARG A 125 -22.30 -34.78 0.70
N SER A 126 -22.49 -33.46 0.59
CA SER A 126 -21.75 -32.49 1.41
C SER A 126 -21.98 -32.69 2.90
N ARG A 127 -23.22 -32.97 3.33
CA ARG A 127 -23.56 -33.37 4.71
C ARG A 127 -22.83 -34.65 5.12
N ASP A 128 -22.89 -35.69 4.29
CA ASP A 128 -22.25 -36.97 4.62
C ASP A 128 -20.72 -36.86 4.68
N HIS A 129 -20.13 -35.98 3.86
CA HIS A 129 -18.72 -35.64 3.90
C HIS A 129 -18.35 -34.85 5.16
N ALA A 130 -19.17 -33.88 5.58
CA ALA A 130 -18.96 -33.12 6.80
C ALA A 130 -18.89 -34.04 8.03
N ARG A 131 -19.84 -34.98 8.15
CA ARG A 131 -19.85 -36.00 9.21
C ARG A 131 -18.58 -36.86 9.21
N ALA A 132 -18.15 -37.34 8.05
CA ALA A 132 -16.93 -38.16 7.99
C ALA A 132 -15.65 -37.37 8.21
N CYS A 133 -15.60 -36.09 7.85
CA CYS A 133 -14.50 -35.21 8.21
C CYS A 133 -14.49 -34.91 9.72
N ALA A 134 -15.67 -34.77 10.34
CA ALA A 134 -15.82 -34.52 11.77
C ALA A 134 -15.36 -35.73 12.62
N ALA A 135 -15.65 -36.94 12.13
CA ALA A 135 -15.31 -38.20 12.81
C ALA A 135 -13.81 -38.55 12.77
N ARG A 136 -12.99 -37.84 11.97
CA ARG A 136 -11.55 -38.10 11.81
C ARG A 136 -10.71 -37.03 12.53
N PRO A 137 -9.56 -37.40 13.15
CA PRO A 137 -8.65 -36.42 13.76
C PRO A 137 -8.03 -35.51 12.69
N LEU A 138 -7.77 -34.24 13.04
CA LEU A 138 -7.14 -33.29 12.15
C LEU A 138 -5.76 -33.80 11.71
N ASP A 139 -5.54 -33.82 10.40
CA ASP A 139 -4.25 -34.11 9.79
C ASP A 139 -3.72 -32.78 9.20
N PRO A 140 -2.71 -32.16 9.83
CA PRO A 140 -2.20 -30.86 9.42
C PRO A 140 -1.24 -30.93 8.22
N THR A 141 -1.12 -32.08 7.54
CA THR A 141 -0.31 -32.21 6.32
C THR A 141 -1.03 -31.60 5.10
N PRO A 142 -0.29 -31.25 4.01
CA PRO A 142 -0.91 -30.80 2.77
C PRO A 142 -2.02 -31.74 2.26
N ALA A 143 -1.77 -33.05 2.26
CA ALA A 143 -2.75 -34.06 1.85
C ALA A 143 -3.95 -34.13 2.80
N GLY A 144 -3.72 -34.04 4.12
CA GLY A 144 -4.77 -34.04 5.14
C GLY A 144 -5.79 -32.92 4.95
N LEU A 145 -5.34 -31.71 4.60
CA LEU A 145 -6.23 -30.57 4.31
C LEU A 145 -7.04 -30.77 3.03
N GLU A 146 -6.42 -31.29 1.96
CA GLU A 146 -7.12 -31.56 0.71
C GLU A 146 -8.28 -32.55 0.91
N GLN A 147 -8.06 -33.52 1.80
CA GLN A 147 -9.01 -34.56 2.19
C GLN A 147 -10.08 -34.10 3.19
N ARG A 148 -10.19 -32.79 3.45
CA ARG A 148 -11.18 -32.20 4.36
C ARG A 148 -12.15 -31.25 3.69
N LEU A 149 -12.04 -31.03 2.38
CA LEU A 149 -12.92 -30.15 1.62
C LEU A 149 -14.33 -30.74 1.51
N TRP A 150 -15.22 -30.54 2.48
CA TRP A 150 -16.57 -31.12 2.47
C TRP A 150 -17.63 -30.17 1.86
N HIS A 151 -17.41 -28.86 1.95
CA HIS A 151 -18.33 -27.82 1.47
C HIS A 151 -18.30 -27.68 -0.06
N GLY A 152 -17.11 -27.71 -0.65
CA GLY A 152 -16.89 -27.53 -2.08
C GLY A 152 -16.90 -26.05 -2.51
N HIS A 153 -17.05 -25.79 -3.81
CA HIS A 153 -16.92 -24.43 -4.35
C HIS A 153 -18.05 -23.50 -3.86
N PRO A 154 -17.74 -22.35 -3.24
CA PRO A 154 -18.71 -21.51 -2.50
C PRO A 154 -19.71 -20.75 -3.38
N PHE A 155 -19.51 -20.73 -4.70
CA PHE A 155 -20.44 -20.15 -5.68
C PHE A 155 -20.74 -21.08 -6.85
N HIS A 156 -20.82 -22.39 -6.59
CA HIS A 156 -21.23 -23.36 -7.60
C HIS A 156 -22.38 -24.20 -7.06
N PRO A 157 -23.55 -24.22 -7.74
CA PRO A 157 -24.72 -24.88 -7.17
C PRO A 157 -24.61 -26.39 -7.10
N LEU A 158 -23.86 -27.00 -8.03
CA LEU A 158 -23.66 -28.46 -8.08
C LEU A 158 -22.36 -28.90 -7.40
N ALA A 159 -21.84 -28.12 -6.46
CA ALA A 159 -20.68 -28.53 -5.67
C ALA A 159 -20.97 -29.87 -4.96
N LYS A 160 -19.99 -30.78 -4.98
CA LYS A 160 -20.06 -32.16 -4.44
C LYS A 160 -21.05 -33.11 -5.13
N SER A 161 -21.72 -32.70 -6.20
CA SER A 161 -22.53 -33.61 -7.04
C SER A 161 -21.62 -34.53 -7.87
N VAL A 162 -21.89 -35.84 -7.82
CA VAL A 162 -21.24 -36.86 -8.65
C VAL A 162 -22.28 -37.86 -9.18
N ASP A 163 -22.48 -37.87 -10.49
CA ASP A 163 -23.30 -38.90 -11.15
C ASP A 163 -22.40 -40.03 -11.66
N GLY A 164 -22.65 -41.26 -11.20
CA GLY A 164 -21.91 -42.47 -11.59
C GLY A 164 -21.13 -43.13 -10.46
N PHE A 165 -20.93 -42.46 -9.31
CA PHE A 165 -20.34 -43.07 -8.11
C PHE A 165 -21.43 -43.52 -7.14
N SER A 166 -21.37 -44.79 -6.74
CA SER A 166 -22.13 -45.29 -5.59
C SER A 166 -21.58 -44.73 -4.27
N GLU A 167 -22.31 -44.95 -3.17
CA GLU A 167 -21.80 -44.63 -1.83
C GLU A 167 -20.56 -45.47 -1.48
N ALA A 168 -20.52 -46.73 -1.92
CA ALA A 168 -19.36 -47.61 -1.74
C ALA A 168 -18.13 -47.08 -2.50
N ASP A 169 -18.31 -46.61 -3.74
CA ASP A 169 -17.23 -45.97 -4.50
C ASP A 169 -16.73 -44.71 -3.79
N SER A 170 -17.65 -43.93 -3.23
CA SER A 170 -17.29 -42.71 -2.49
C SER A 170 -16.49 -43.05 -1.23
N ALA A 171 -16.84 -44.12 -0.51
CA ALA A 171 -16.08 -44.60 0.64
C ALA A 171 -14.66 -45.04 0.28
N LEU A 172 -14.48 -45.65 -0.89
CA LEU A 172 -13.17 -46.17 -1.34
C LEU A 172 -12.26 -45.11 -1.94
N TYR A 173 -12.81 -44.11 -2.62
CA TYR A 173 -12.02 -43.23 -3.48
C TYR A 173 -12.15 -41.73 -3.18
N ALA A 174 -13.17 -41.29 -2.44
CA ALA A 174 -13.37 -39.86 -2.24
C ALA A 174 -12.36 -39.28 -1.21
N PRO A 175 -11.77 -38.10 -1.49
CA PRO A 175 -10.79 -37.49 -0.60
C PRO A 175 -11.36 -37.16 0.78
N GLU A 176 -12.63 -36.75 0.86
CA GLU A 176 -13.32 -36.42 2.12
C GLU A 176 -13.52 -37.62 3.05
N ARG A 177 -13.24 -38.83 2.57
CA ARG A 177 -13.25 -40.07 3.37
C ARG A 177 -11.86 -40.44 3.89
N GLY A 178 -10.82 -39.68 3.53
CA GLY A 178 -9.43 -40.04 3.83
C GLY A 178 -8.93 -41.21 3.01
N ALA A 179 -9.50 -41.39 1.81
CA ALA A 179 -9.19 -42.53 0.95
C ALA A 179 -7.70 -42.56 0.59
N ALA A 180 -7.14 -43.76 0.49
CA ALA A 180 -5.85 -44.04 -0.10
C ALA A 180 -5.95 -45.40 -0.78
N PHE A 181 -5.50 -45.51 -2.02
CA PHE A 181 -5.66 -46.74 -2.79
C PHE A 181 -4.49 -46.97 -3.75
N ARG A 182 -4.31 -48.22 -4.18
CA ARG A 182 -3.33 -48.59 -5.21
C ARG A 182 -3.95 -48.45 -6.59
N LEU A 183 -3.16 -48.00 -7.56
CA LEU A 183 -3.60 -47.86 -8.94
C LEU A 183 -3.71 -49.22 -9.64
N ARG A 184 -4.53 -49.26 -10.68
CA ARG A 184 -4.51 -50.33 -11.69
C ARG A 184 -3.71 -49.83 -12.89
N TRP A 185 -3.15 -50.74 -13.66
CA TRP A 185 -2.24 -50.40 -14.76
C TRP A 185 -2.69 -51.03 -16.06
N LEU A 186 -2.69 -50.24 -17.14
CA LEU A 186 -2.79 -50.72 -18.50
C LEU A 186 -1.37 -50.96 -19.03
N ILE A 187 -1.09 -52.18 -19.49
CA ILE A 187 0.18 -52.57 -20.10
C ILE A 187 -0.05 -52.72 -21.60
N ALA A 188 0.34 -51.71 -22.38
CA ALA A 188 0.03 -51.62 -23.81
C ALA A 188 1.28 -51.80 -24.68
N ASP A 189 1.10 -52.36 -25.88
CA ASP A 189 2.14 -52.29 -26.92
C ASP A 189 2.46 -50.82 -27.25
N PRO A 190 3.73 -50.46 -27.55
CA PRO A 190 4.12 -49.06 -27.78
C PRO A 190 3.35 -48.35 -28.90
N ASP A 191 2.95 -49.07 -29.95
CA ASP A 191 2.19 -48.51 -31.07
C ASP A 191 0.71 -48.22 -30.74
N LEU A 192 0.21 -48.71 -29.60
CA LEU A 192 -1.11 -48.39 -29.07
C LEU A 192 -1.13 -47.15 -28.16
N VAL A 193 0.01 -46.53 -27.88
CA VAL A 193 0.09 -45.41 -26.93
C VAL A 193 0.38 -44.09 -27.64
N ALA A 194 -0.47 -43.11 -27.41
CA ALA A 194 -0.19 -41.73 -27.73
C ALA A 194 0.47 -41.05 -26.53
N SER A 195 1.58 -40.37 -26.78
CA SER A 195 2.31 -39.64 -25.73
C SER A 195 2.55 -38.19 -26.14
N LEU A 196 2.37 -37.28 -25.20
CA LEU A 196 2.71 -35.86 -25.33
C LEU A 196 3.78 -35.54 -24.29
N TRP A 197 4.93 -35.03 -24.72
CA TRP A 197 6.03 -34.69 -23.82
C TRP A 197 6.34 -33.21 -23.88
N ARG A 198 6.63 -32.60 -22.72
CA ARG A 198 7.12 -31.22 -22.67
C ARG A 198 8.44 -31.08 -23.42
N ALA A 199 9.36 -32.02 -23.20
CA ALA A 199 10.64 -32.15 -23.86
C ALA A 199 10.96 -33.65 -24.10
N PRO A 200 11.77 -34.02 -25.13
CA PRO A 200 12.04 -35.42 -25.46
C PRO A 200 12.55 -36.27 -24.29
N GLU A 201 13.41 -35.71 -23.45
CA GLU A 201 14.00 -36.36 -22.27
C GLU A 201 13.02 -36.62 -21.13
N ALA A 202 11.84 -35.99 -21.14
CA ALA A 202 10.83 -36.18 -20.10
C ALA A 202 10.20 -37.59 -20.15
N GLY A 203 10.09 -38.18 -21.34
CA GLY A 203 9.45 -39.48 -21.55
C GLY A 203 10.10 -40.62 -20.76
N PRO A 204 11.40 -40.90 -20.95
CA PRO A 204 12.10 -41.94 -20.21
C PRO A 204 12.05 -41.76 -18.68
N ARG A 205 12.13 -40.51 -18.20
CA ARG A 205 12.06 -40.18 -16.77
C ARG A 205 10.69 -40.51 -16.17
N VAL A 206 9.61 -40.11 -16.86
CA VAL A 206 8.23 -40.41 -16.44
C VAL A 206 7.98 -41.92 -16.50
N ALA A 207 8.41 -42.60 -17.55
CA ALA A 207 8.26 -44.05 -17.67
C ALA A 207 8.93 -44.81 -16.51
N ALA A 208 10.15 -44.40 -16.13
CA ALA A 208 10.87 -44.99 -14.99
C ALA A 208 10.14 -44.76 -13.65
N ALA A 209 9.58 -43.56 -13.44
CA ALA A 209 8.80 -43.25 -12.24
C ALA A 209 7.50 -44.06 -12.17
N LEU A 210 6.77 -44.18 -13.29
CA LEU A 210 5.56 -45.00 -13.36
C LEU A 210 5.85 -46.49 -13.15
N ALA A 211 6.97 -47.01 -13.68
CA ALA A 211 7.40 -48.38 -13.44
C ALA A 211 7.65 -48.65 -11.94
N ARG A 212 8.41 -47.78 -11.26
CA ARG A 212 8.62 -47.89 -9.81
C ARG A 212 7.31 -47.78 -9.02
N LEU A 213 6.45 -46.82 -9.38
CA LEU A 213 5.16 -46.64 -8.75
C LEU A 213 4.25 -47.87 -8.87
N SER A 214 4.32 -48.57 -10.00
CA SER A 214 3.52 -49.77 -10.26
C SER A 214 3.89 -50.99 -9.41
N GLY A 215 5.15 -51.09 -8.99
CA GLY A 215 5.67 -52.28 -8.31
C GLY A 215 5.59 -53.57 -9.14
N LEU A 216 5.37 -53.47 -10.45
CA LEU A 216 5.33 -54.62 -11.35
C LEU A 216 6.75 -55.13 -11.66
N PRO A 217 6.96 -56.44 -11.85
CA PRO A 217 8.26 -56.98 -12.24
C PRO A 217 8.72 -56.39 -13.59
N ALA A 218 10.02 -56.11 -13.73
CA ALA A 218 10.57 -55.54 -14.96
C ALA A 218 10.25 -56.37 -16.21
N GLU A 219 10.25 -57.70 -16.10
CA GLU A 219 9.88 -58.61 -17.21
C GLU A 219 8.42 -58.47 -17.65
N THR A 220 7.51 -58.07 -16.74
CA THR A 220 6.09 -57.84 -17.07
C THR A 220 5.88 -56.55 -17.88
N VAL A 221 6.79 -55.59 -17.76
CA VAL A 221 6.71 -54.26 -18.39
C VAL A 221 7.64 -54.16 -19.61
N LYS A 222 8.54 -55.12 -19.78
CA LYS A 222 9.57 -55.13 -20.81
C LYS A 222 8.98 -54.91 -22.20
N ASP A 223 9.55 -53.93 -22.92
CA ASP A 223 9.15 -53.50 -24.27
C ASP A 223 7.67 -53.03 -24.40
N ARG A 224 7.01 -52.75 -23.27
CA ARG A 224 5.61 -52.30 -23.18
C ARG A 224 5.53 -50.95 -22.46
N VAL A 225 4.42 -50.24 -22.63
CA VAL A 225 4.17 -48.94 -21.99
C VAL A 225 3.12 -49.07 -20.89
N LEU A 226 3.41 -48.48 -19.73
CA LEU A 226 2.49 -48.42 -18.59
C LEU A 226 1.64 -47.14 -18.62
N ILE A 227 0.33 -47.30 -18.55
CA ILE A 227 -0.61 -46.19 -18.33
C ILE A 227 -1.33 -46.43 -16.99
N PRO A 228 -1.20 -45.53 -16.00
CA PRO A 228 -1.92 -45.67 -14.74
C PRO A 228 -3.42 -45.45 -14.95
N SER A 229 -4.24 -46.20 -14.23
CA SER A 229 -5.69 -46.11 -14.31
C SER A 229 -6.29 -46.11 -12.91
N HIS A 230 -7.26 -45.22 -12.70
CA HIS A 230 -8.03 -45.22 -11.47
C HIS A 230 -8.77 -46.56 -11.34
N PRO A 231 -8.78 -47.23 -10.16
CA PRO A 231 -9.38 -48.58 -10.04
C PRO A 231 -10.82 -48.67 -10.53
N TRP A 232 -11.64 -47.66 -10.22
CA TRP A 232 -13.00 -47.52 -10.74
C TRP A 232 -13.07 -47.45 -12.28
N GLN A 233 -12.16 -46.69 -12.90
CA GLN A 233 -12.13 -46.55 -14.36
C GLN A 233 -11.63 -47.83 -15.03
N ALA A 234 -10.60 -48.47 -14.48
CA ALA A 234 -10.09 -49.75 -14.98
C ALA A 234 -11.15 -50.86 -14.93
N ALA A 235 -11.96 -50.95 -13.87
CA ALA A 235 -13.07 -51.90 -13.81
C ALA A 235 -14.10 -51.67 -14.94
N ARG A 236 -14.30 -50.41 -15.33
CA ARG A 236 -15.19 -50.05 -16.45
C ARG A 236 -14.56 -50.37 -17.80
N LEU A 237 -13.25 -50.16 -17.94
CA LEU A 237 -12.48 -50.51 -19.14
C LEU A 237 -12.47 -52.02 -19.38
N GLU A 238 -12.43 -52.87 -18.34
CA GLU A 238 -12.51 -54.32 -18.51
C GLU A 238 -13.82 -54.80 -19.13
N ALA A 239 -14.91 -54.05 -18.94
CA ALA A 239 -16.21 -54.32 -19.56
C ALA A 239 -16.37 -53.67 -20.95
N ASP A 240 -15.38 -52.90 -21.42
CA ASP A 240 -15.42 -52.21 -22.70
C ASP A 240 -15.05 -53.16 -23.86
N PRO A 241 -15.87 -53.27 -24.92
CA PRO A 241 -15.59 -54.18 -26.04
C PRO A 241 -14.26 -53.92 -26.75
N ALA A 242 -13.83 -52.65 -26.87
CA ALA A 242 -12.58 -52.31 -27.54
C ALA A 242 -11.37 -52.75 -26.70
N VAL A 243 -11.45 -52.60 -25.38
CA VAL A 243 -10.41 -53.09 -24.45
C VAL A 243 -10.37 -54.62 -24.47
N ALA A 244 -11.53 -55.29 -24.41
CA ALA A 244 -11.61 -56.75 -24.46
C ALA A 244 -10.98 -57.33 -25.74
N ALA A 245 -11.20 -56.67 -26.89
CA ALA A 245 -10.58 -57.05 -28.15
C ALA A 245 -9.04 -56.93 -28.12
N LEU A 246 -8.52 -55.83 -27.58
CA LEU A 246 -7.06 -55.61 -27.47
C LEU A 246 -6.40 -56.58 -26.48
N VAL A 247 -7.10 -56.93 -25.39
CA VAL A 247 -6.65 -57.94 -24.42
C VAL A 247 -6.63 -59.34 -25.05
N ALA A 248 -7.67 -59.72 -25.80
CA ALA A 248 -7.72 -61.00 -26.51
C ALA A 248 -6.60 -61.15 -27.55
N GLN A 249 -6.13 -60.03 -28.12
CA GLN A 249 -4.99 -59.98 -29.04
C GLN A 249 -3.63 -60.00 -28.33
N GLY A 250 -3.58 -59.96 -26.99
CA GLY A 250 -2.34 -59.89 -26.20
C GLY A 250 -1.65 -58.52 -26.22
N ARG A 251 -2.26 -57.51 -26.85
CA ARG A 251 -1.67 -56.18 -27.08
C ARG A 251 -1.90 -55.20 -25.93
N LEU A 252 -2.87 -55.51 -25.07
CA LEU A 252 -3.21 -54.76 -23.87
C LEU A 252 -3.40 -55.73 -22.70
N ALA A 253 -3.02 -55.33 -21.50
CA ALA A 253 -3.40 -56.04 -20.28
C ALA A 253 -3.84 -55.04 -19.21
N VAL A 254 -4.86 -55.39 -18.41
CA VAL A 254 -5.32 -54.61 -17.26
C VAL A 254 -4.94 -55.36 -15.99
N THR A 255 -4.17 -54.72 -15.11
CA THR A 255 -3.69 -55.37 -13.88
C THR A 255 -4.66 -55.20 -12.71
N PRO A 256 -4.62 -56.10 -11.70
CA PRO A 256 -5.17 -55.81 -10.38
C PRO A 256 -4.45 -54.62 -9.71
N PRO A 257 -5.03 -54.02 -8.65
CA PRO A 257 -4.38 -52.96 -7.89
C PRO A 257 -2.99 -53.37 -7.39
N SER A 258 -1.97 -52.59 -7.70
CA SER A 258 -0.56 -52.90 -7.41
C SER A 258 0.28 -51.65 -7.14
N GLY A 259 1.45 -51.83 -6.53
CA GLY A 259 2.40 -50.75 -6.29
C GLY A 259 2.16 -49.95 -5.00
N ALA A 260 2.69 -48.73 -4.96
CA ALA A 260 2.52 -47.83 -3.82
C ALA A 260 1.09 -47.25 -3.79
N SER A 261 0.62 -46.93 -2.58
CA SER A 261 -0.67 -46.25 -2.42
C SER A 261 -0.56 -44.80 -2.86
N VAL A 262 -1.60 -44.30 -3.53
CA VAL A 262 -1.76 -42.89 -3.89
C VAL A 262 -2.93 -42.30 -3.13
N THR A 263 -2.88 -40.98 -2.94
CA THR A 263 -3.88 -40.24 -2.17
C THR A 263 -4.61 -39.26 -3.09
N PRO A 264 -5.96 -39.31 -3.21
CA PRO A 264 -6.70 -38.30 -3.95
C PRO A 264 -6.55 -36.92 -3.31
N THR A 265 -6.41 -35.89 -4.15
CA THR A 265 -6.30 -34.49 -3.73
C THR A 265 -7.69 -33.87 -3.53
N SER A 266 -7.87 -32.55 -3.65
CA SER A 266 -9.19 -31.91 -3.74
C SER A 266 -10.09 -32.42 -4.88
N SER A 267 -9.57 -33.31 -5.73
CA SER A 267 -10.32 -34.05 -6.75
C SER A 267 -10.15 -35.55 -6.58
N VAL A 268 -11.24 -36.31 -6.70
CA VAL A 268 -11.22 -37.79 -6.69
C VAL A 268 -10.35 -38.41 -7.80
N ARG A 269 -10.11 -37.68 -8.91
CA ARG A 269 -9.37 -38.18 -10.08
C ARG A 269 -7.90 -37.76 -10.12
N THR A 270 -7.54 -36.74 -9.36
CA THR A 270 -6.15 -36.30 -9.26
C THR A 270 -5.57 -36.91 -8.00
N VAL A 271 -4.60 -37.78 -8.16
CA VAL A 271 -3.98 -38.51 -7.05
C VAL A 271 -2.52 -38.12 -6.91
N PHE A 272 -2.03 -38.07 -5.69
CA PHE A 272 -0.64 -37.78 -5.37
C PHE A 272 0.08 -39.04 -4.91
N SER A 273 1.27 -39.27 -5.47
CA SER A 273 2.22 -40.27 -5.01
C SER A 273 3.34 -39.56 -4.25
N ALA A 274 3.39 -39.72 -2.94
CA ALA A 274 4.50 -39.20 -2.13
C ALA A 274 5.83 -39.90 -2.47
N ALA A 275 5.79 -41.18 -2.86
CA ALA A 275 6.98 -41.97 -3.16
C ALA A 275 7.74 -41.47 -4.40
N GLU A 276 7.02 -41.02 -5.42
CA GLU A 276 7.62 -40.49 -6.66
C GLU A 276 7.53 -38.95 -6.74
N ASN A 277 6.91 -38.30 -5.74
CA ASN A 277 6.55 -36.89 -5.75
C ASN A 277 5.84 -36.47 -7.05
N LEU A 278 4.78 -37.19 -7.43
CA LEU A 278 4.02 -36.97 -8.66
C LEU A 278 2.52 -36.85 -8.41
N PHE A 279 1.89 -35.91 -9.09
CA PHE A 279 0.45 -35.90 -9.29
C PHE A 279 0.09 -36.62 -10.60
N LEU A 280 -0.89 -37.50 -10.53
CA LEU A 280 -1.48 -38.17 -11.69
C LEU A 280 -2.93 -37.71 -11.80
N LYS A 281 -3.24 -36.99 -12.88
CA LYS A 281 -4.62 -36.58 -13.20
C LYS A 281 -5.23 -37.64 -14.10
N LEU A 282 -6.00 -38.53 -13.49
CA LEU A 282 -6.57 -39.71 -14.11
C LEU A 282 -7.95 -39.39 -14.72
N PRO A 283 -8.37 -40.14 -15.75
CA PRO A 283 -9.71 -40.02 -16.28
C PRO A 283 -10.68 -40.84 -15.41
N ILE A 284 -11.86 -40.25 -15.16
CA ILE A 284 -13.00 -40.94 -14.54
C ILE A 284 -14.23 -40.55 -15.36
N ALA A 285 -14.79 -41.50 -16.09
CA ALA A 285 -16.00 -41.34 -16.91
C ALA A 285 -17.30 -41.22 -16.08
N ALA A 286 -17.22 -40.58 -14.91
CA ALA A 286 -18.33 -40.14 -14.10
C ALA A 286 -18.53 -38.62 -14.28
N ARG A 287 -19.77 -38.15 -14.18
CA ARG A 287 -20.07 -36.72 -14.29
C ARG A 287 -19.92 -36.05 -12.92
N ILE A 288 -18.84 -35.29 -12.73
CA ILE A 288 -18.54 -34.56 -11.49
C ILE A 288 -18.73 -33.08 -11.74
N THR A 289 -19.60 -32.44 -10.95
CA THR A 289 -20.22 -31.16 -11.33
C THR A 289 -20.76 -31.26 -12.75
N ASN A 290 -20.49 -30.35 -13.69
CA ASN A 290 -21.17 -30.36 -14.99
C ASN A 290 -20.66 -31.36 -16.03
N PHE A 291 -19.49 -31.97 -15.83
CA PHE A 291 -18.77 -32.66 -16.91
C PHE A 291 -18.43 -34.09 -16.55
N ALA A 292 -18.48 -34.98 -17.56
CA ALA A 292 -17.76 -36.24 -17.50
C ALA A 292 -16.26 -35.91 -17.34
N ARG A 293 -15.61 -36.47 -16.32
CA ARG A 293 -14.22 -36.13 -15.99
C ARG A 293 -13.22 -37.00 -16.74
N THR A 294 -13.36 -37.03 -18.06
CA THR A 294 -12.39 -37.59 -19.00
C THR A 294 -11.27 -36.58 -19.30
N ASN A 295 -10.19 -37.05 -19.93
CA ASN A 295 -9.04 -36.24 -20.33
C ASN A 295 -8.82 -36.42 -21.84
N SER A 296 -9.57 -35.66 -22.65
CA SER A 296 -9.46 -35.70 -24.11
C SER A 296 -8.06 -35.29 -24.57
N ARG A 297 -7.69 -35.71 -25.79
CA ARG A 297 -6.44 -35.29 -26.42
C ARG A 297 -6.28 -33.77 -26.48
N GLU A 298 -7.36 -33.04 -26.73
CA GLU A 298 -7.37 -31.57 -26.74
C GLU A 298 -7.01 -30.98 -25.37
N HIS A 299 -7.61 -31.49 -24.27
CA HIS A 299 -7.29 -31.03 -22.92
C HIS A 299 -5.84 -31.32 -22.54
N LEU A 300 -5.32 -32.50 -22.88
CA LEU A 300 -3.93 -32.88 -22.64
C LEU A 300 -2.97 -32.01 -23.47
N ALA A 301 -3.28 -31.77 -24.75
CA ALA A 301 -2.48 -30.93 -25.63
C ALA A 301 -2.42 -29.47 -25.16
N ARG A 302 -3.55 -28.91 -24.70
CA ARG A 302 -3.61 -27.56 -24.12
C ARG A 302 -2.72 -27.43 -22.88
N SER A 303 -2.80 -28.39 -21.96
CA SER A 303 -1.96 -28.45 -20.76
C SER A 303 -0.46 -28.47 -21.12
N LEU A 304 -0.07 -29.36 -22.05
CA LEU A 304 1.31 -29.48 -22.51
C LEU A 304 1.79 -28.26 -23.30
N ALA A 305 0.91 -27.58 -24.02
CA ALA A 305 1.24 -26.32 -24.70
C ALA A 305 1.60 -25.23 -23.68
N ALA A 306 0.84 -25.09 -22.60
CA ALA A 306 1.17 -24.18 -21.50
C ALA A 306 2.49 -24.55 -20.81
N ALA A 307 2.74 -25.85 -20.56
CA ALA A 307 4.00 -26.33 -19.98
C ALA A 307 5.21 -26.01 -20.88
N ARG A 308 5.06 -26.18 -22.20
CA ARG A 308 6.09 -25.82 -23.19
C ARG A 308 6.33 -24.31 -23.25
N ALA A 309 5.26 -23.51 -23.17
CA ALA A 309 5.36 -22.06 -23.16
C ALA A 309 6.18 -21.56 -21.95
N LEU A 310 5.91 -22.09 -20.76
CA LEU A 310 6.68 -21.79 -19.55
C LEU A 310 8.13 -22.29 -19.65
N ALA A 311 8.35 -23.48 -20.20
CA ALA A 311 9.69 -24.03 -20.38
C ALA A 311 10.56 -23.25 -21.39
N ALA A 312 9.94 -22.61 -22.37
CA ALA A 312 10.64 -21.74 -23.32
C ALA A 312 11.16 -20.45 -22.68
N LEU A 313 10.65 -20.09 -21.51
CA LEU A 313 11.06 -18.91 -20.73
C LEU A 313 11.61 -19.34 -19.36
N PRO A 314 12.76 -20.04 -19.32
CA PRO A 314 13.28 -20.65 -18.09
C PRO A 314 13.52 -19.59 -17.01
N GLY A 315 13.01 -19.86 -15.80
CA GLY A 315 13.17 -18.98 -14.64
C GLY A 315 12.21 -17.78 -14.58
N VAL A 316 11.37 -17.55 -15.60
CA VAL A 316 10.48 -16.36 -15.61
C VAL A 316 9.47 -16.37 -14.45
N ALA A 317 8.89 -17.53 -14.12
CA ALA A 317 7.96 -17.67 -13.01
C ALA A 317 8.65 -17.38 -11.67
N ALA A 318 9.83 -17.95 -11.44
CA ALA A 318 10.63 -17.71 -10.25
C ALA A 318 11.04 -16.24 -10.11
N ALA A 319 11.43 -15.59 -11.22
CA ALA A 319 11.73 -14.15 -11.25
C ALA A 319 10.49 -13.25 -11.00
N CYS A 320 9.28 -13.81 -11.09
CA CYS A 320 8.05 -13.15 -10.67
C CYS A 320 7.69 -13.42 -9.20
N GLY A 321 8.41 -14.31 -8.51
CA GLY A 321 8.10 -14.77 -7.15
C GLY A 321 7.03 -15.87 -7.11
N LEU A 322 6.90 -16.65 -8.19
CA LEU A 322 5.88 -17.69 -8.36
C LEU A 322 6.54 -19.04 -8.65
N ASP A 323 6.02 -20.09 -8.03
CA ASP A 323 6.30 -21.47 -8.47
C ASP A 323 5.13 -22.00 -9.30
N VAL A 324 5.44 -22.69 -10.39
CA VAL A 324 4.45 -23.37 -11.22
C VAL A 324 4.88 -24.82 -11.37
N LEU A 325 4.01 -25.76 -10.98
CA LEU A 325 4.34 -27.18 -11.04
C LEU A 325 4.42 -27.63 -12.51
N ASP A 326 5.54 -28.28 -12.87
CA ASP A 326 5.78 -28.72 -14.25
C ASP A 326 4.88 -29.91 -14.61
N GLU A 327 4.49 -29.97 -15.89
CA GLU A 327 3.70 -31.06 -16.47
C GLU A 327 4.56 -31.75 -17.53
N PRO A 328 5.42 -32.72 -17.13
CA PRO A 328 6.41 -33.30 -18.03
C PRO A 328 5.81 -34.08 -19.20
N GLY A 329 4.60 -34.62 -19.04
CA GLY A 329 3.96 -35.35 -20.12
C GLY A 329 2.58 -35.91 -19.82
N ALA A 330 1.96 -36.43 -20.88
CA ALA A 330 0.69 -37.12 -20.85
C ALA A 330 0.73 -38.39 -21.71
N LEU A 331 -0.07 -39.39 -21.32
CA LEU A 331 -0.17 -40.71 -21.95
C LEU A 331 -1.64 -41.07 -22.15
N SER A 332 -1.99 -41.66 -23.29
CA SER A 332 -3.33 -42.23 -23.53
C SER A 332 -3.25 -43.41 -24.51
N LEU A 333 -4.29 -44.24 -24.59
CA LEU A 333 -4.42 -45.16 -25.71
C LEU A 333 -4.71 -44.38 -27.00
N ALA A 334 -4.02 -44.73 -28.09
CA ALA A 334 -4.21 -44.18 -29.43
C ALA A 334 -5.41 -44.84 -30.13
N HIS A 335 -6.59 -44.72 -29.52
CA HIS A 335 -7.83 -45.29 -30.02
C HIS A 335 -8.97 -44.28 -29.86
N ALA A 336 -9.77 -44.07 -30.92
CA ALA A 336 -10.76 -43.00 -30.98
C ALA A 336 -11.79 -43.02 -29.82
N ASP A 337 -12.18 -44.21 -29.37
CA ASP A 337 -13.15 -44.36 -28.28
C ASP A 337 -12.50 -44.45 -26.88
N LEU A 338 -11.18 -44.67 -26.79
CA LEU A 338 -10.51 -44.94 -25.51
C LEU A 338 -9.58 -43.82 -25.06
N ASP A 339 -9.18 -42.90 -25.95
CA ASP A 339 -8.19 -41.87 -25.64
C ASP A 339 -8.60 -41.00 -24.43
N ALA A 340 -9.82 -40.48 -24.42
CA ALA A 340 -10.31 -39.59 -23.37
C ALA A 340 -10.53 -40.32 -22.03
N VAL A 341 -10.87 -41.60 -22.06
CA VAL A 341 -11.11 -42.43 -20.86
C VAL A 341 -9.87 -43.17 -20.36
N THR A 342 -8.74 -43.04 -21.06
CA THR A 342 -7.42 -43.56 -20.66
C THR A 342 -6.34 -42.50 -20.54
N GLY A 343 -6.63 -41.25 -20.95
CA GLY A 343 -5.70 -40.14 -20.90
C GLY A 343 -5.29 -39.75 -19.48
N VAL A 344 -3.98 -39.76 -19.22
CA VAL A 344 -3.37 -39.38 -17.95
C VAL A 344 -2.41 -38.23 -18.19
N LEU A 345 -2.54 -37.18 -17.37
CA LEU A 345 -1.54 -36.12 -17.28
C LEU A 345 -0.68 -36.34 -16.03
N VAL A 346 0.63 -36.27 -16.22
CA VAL A 346 1.64 -36.40 -15.15
C VAL A 346 2.16 -35.01 -14.81
N ARG A 347 2.19 -34.68 -13.52
CA ARG A 347 2.65 -33.40 -12.98
C ARG A 347 3.60 -33.64 -11.82
N GLU A 348 4.66 -32.84 -11.72
CA GLU A 348 5.60 -32.89 -10.61
C GLU A 348 4.97 -32.35 -9.32
N GLY A 349 5.34 -32.91 -8.17
CA GLY A 349 4.95 -32.39 -6.86
C GLY A 349 5.79 -31.19 -6.42
N PRO A 350 5.32 -30.44 -5.40
CA PRO A 350 6.10 -29.33 -4.86
C PRO A 350 7.41 -29.82 -4.21
N ARG A 351 8.39 -28.92 -4.10
CA ARG A 351 9.71 -29.21 -3.51
C ARG A 351 9.70 -29.18 -1.98
N GLU A 352 8.71 -28.52 -1.41
CA GLU A 352 8.49 -28.33 0.02
C GLU A 352 6.98 -28.39 0.30
N ASP A 353 6.60 -28.42 1.57
CA ASP A 353 5.19 -28.45 1.95
C ASP A 353 4.47 -27.18 1.50
N ALA A 354 3.45 -27.36 0.67
CA ALA A 354 2.59 -26.29 0.18
C ALA A 354 1.12 -26.68 0.37
N PHE A 355 0.35 -25.81 1.02
CA PHE A 355 -1.01 -26.12 1.43
C PHE A 355 -2.03 -25.56 0.45
N VAL A 356 -2.96 -26.38 -0.04
CA VAL A 356 -4.00 -25.88 -0.96
C VAL A 356 -4.81 -24.77 -0.29
N VAL A 357 -4.93 -23.62 -0.96
CA VAL A 357 -5.60 -22.44 -0.41
C VAL A 357 -7.05 -22.76 -0.04
N ALA A 358 -7.77 -23.52 -0.87
CA ALA A 358 -9.13 -23.97 -0.54
C ALA A 358 -9.20 -24.73 0.80
N GLY A 359 -8.18 -25.52 1.13
CA GLY A 359 -8.12 -26.29 2.37
C GLY A 359 -7.90 -25.42 3.60
N LEU A 360 -7.09 -24.37 3.46
CA LEU A 360 -6.91 -23.34 4.50
C LEU A 360 -8.20 -22.57 4.79
N LEU A 361 -9.02 -22.33 3.75
CA LEU A 361 -10.25 -21.56 3.86
C LEU A 361 -11.47 -22.40 4.24
N GLU A 362 -11.37 -23.72 4.17
CA GLU A 362 -12.47 -24.64 4.45
C GLU A 362 -12.93 -24.50 5.91
N PRO A 363 -14.25 -24.42 6.16
CA PRO A 363 -14.76 -24.45 7.52
C PRO A 363 -14.54 -25.83 8.16
N ALA A 364 -14.10 -25.83 9.41
CA ALA A 364 -14.04 -27.05 10.22
C ALA A 364 -15.46 -27.57 10.45
N PRO A 365 -15.73 -28.87 10.22
CA PRO A 365 -17.09 -29.41 10.33
C PRO A 365 -17.61 -29.41 11.78
N GLN A 366 -16.74 -29.29 12.80
CA GLN A 366 -17.15 -29.33 14.20
C GLN A 366 -17.75 -28.01 14.71
N ASP A 367 -17.19 -26.87 14.27
CA ASP A 367 -17.52 -25.54 14.83
C ASP A 367 -17.62 -24.43 13.77
N GLY A 368 -17.38 -24.74 12.49
CA GLY A 368 -17.42 -23.79 11.39
C GLY A 368 -16.23 -22.84 11.31
N ARG A 369 -15.24 -22.93 12.22
CA ARG A 369 -14.06 -22.06 12.17
C ARG A 369 -13.18 -22.42 10.97
N PRO A 370 -12.56 -21.44 10.30
CA PRO A 370 -11.72 -21.74 9.14
C PRO A 370 -10.48 -22.54 9.53
N MET A 371 -10.07 -23.47 8.67
CA MET A 371 -8.94 -24.36 8.93
C MET A 371 -7.61 -23.62 9.12
N LEU A 372 -7.48 -22.41 8.56
CA LEU A 372 -6.39 -21.48 8.82
C LEU A 372 -6.15 -21.27 10.32
N ALA A 373 -7.21 -21.19 11.12
CA ALA A 373 -7.13 -21.07 12.58
C ALA A 373 -6.67 -22.37 13.24
N ALA A 374 -7.18 -23.50 12.77
CA ALA A 374 -6.80 -24.82 13.27
C ALA A 374 -5.31 -25.15 12.99
N MET A 375 -4.72 -24.54 11.96
CA MET A 375 -3.30 -24.65 11.63
C MET A 375 -2.38 -23.71 12.43
N GLY A 376 -2.93 -22.89 13.34
CA GLY A 376 -2.15 -21.87 14.04
C GLY A 376 -1.65 -20.73 13.14
N ALA A 377 -2.24 -20.60 11.94
CA ALA A 377 -1.90 -19.57 10.95
C ALA A 377 -2.95 -18.44 10.91
N ALA A 378 -3.95 -18.46 11.79
CA ALA A 378 -4.94 -17.38 11.85
C ALA A 378 -4.32 -16.12 12.48
N PRO A 379 -4.49 -14.97 11.83
CA PRO A 379 -4.08 -13.71 12.43
C PRO A 379 -4.96 -13.36 13.64
N ALA A 380 -4.32 -12.86 14.70
CA ALA A 380 -5.02 -12.36 15.88
C ALA A 380 -5.13 -10.83 15.84
N GLY A 381 -6.34 -10.30 16.08
CA GLY A 381 -6.62 -8.87 16.11
C GLY A 381 -6.43 -8.18 14.75
N ARG A 382 -6.59 -6.84 14.75
CA ARG A 382 -6.46 -6.00 13.56
C ARG A 382 -5.06 -6.09 12.95
N ASP A 383 -4.03 -5.73 13.69
CA ASP A 383 -2.66 -5.62 13.17
C ASP A 383 -2.16 -6.93 12.56
N GLY A 384 -2.46 -8.07 13.19
CA GLY A 384 -2.13 -9.38 12.67
C GLY A 384 -2.83 -9.68 11.35
N ALA A 385 -4.12 -9.35 11.23
CA ALA A 385 -4.90 -9.58 10.01
C ALA A 385 -4.41 -8.70 8.86
N GLU A 386 -4.11 -7.44 9.14
CA GLU A 386 -3.55 -6.52 8.15
C GLU A 386 -2.16 -6.98 7.68
N ALA A 387 -1.27 -7.37 8.59
CA ALA A 387 0.06 -7.87 8.26
C ALA A 387 -0.02 -9.15 7.39
N TRP A 388 -0.89 -10.10 7.76
CA TRP A 388 -1.07 -11.34 7.02
C TRP A 388 -1.58 -11.08 5.60
N LEU A 389 -2.54 -10.17 5.42
CA LEU A 389 -3.07 -9.81 4.10
C LEU A 389 -2.05 -9.05 3.24
N ARG A 390 -1.20 -8.21 3.83
CA ARG A 390 -0.07 -7.59 3.11
C ARG A 390 0.92 -8.65 2.61
N ALA A 391 1.23 -9.65 3.43
CA ALA A 391 2.07 -10.78 3.03
C ALA A 391 1.40 -11.60 1.92
N TYR A 392 0.11 -11.91 2.05
CA TYR A 392 -0.67 -12.61 1.03
C TYR A 392 -0.69 -11.86 -0.31
N ALA A 393 -0.90 -10.54 -0.31
CA ALA A 393 -0.89 -9.73 -1.53
C ALA A 393 0.44 -9.84 -2.28
N ARG A 394 1.56 -9.80 -1.54
CA ARG A 394 2.92 -9.94 -2.10
C ARG A 394 3.21 -11.35 -2.60
N ALA A 395 2.79 -12.37 -1.86
CA ALA A 395 3.11 -13.76 -2.14
C ALA A 395 2.19 -14.41 -3.19
N ALA A 396 0.93 -13.98 -3.29
CA ALA A 396 -0.09 -14.66 -4.07
C ALA A 396 -0.80 -13.81 -5.14
N ILE A 397 -0.83 -12.47 -5.01
CA ILE A 397 -1.53 -11.60 -5.97
C ILE A 397 -0.56 -11.00 -6.99
N LEU A 398 0.53 -10.40 -6.53
CA LEU A 398 1.52 -9.76 -7.42
C LEU A 398 2.20 -10.75 -8.38
N PRO A 399 2.60 -11.98 -7.98
CA PRO A 399 3.37 -12.86 -8.87
C PRO A 399 2.61 -13.28 -10.15
N PRO A 400 1.32 -13.68 -10.11
CA PRO A 400 0.55 -13.92 -11.34
C PRO A 400 0.38 -12.66 -12.21
N LEU A 401 0.24 -11.47 -11.60
CA LEU A 401 0.15 -10.20 -12.34
C LEU A 401 1.47 -9.89 -13.07
N ARG A 402 2.61 -10.08 -12.41
CA ARG A 402 3.95 -9.95 -13.02
C ARG A 402 4.14 -10.91 -14.18
N LEU A 403 3.75 -12.18 -14.01
CA LEU A 403 3.85 -13.18 -15.07
C LEU A 403 3.03 -12.75 -16.29
N PHE A 404 1.79 -12.30 -16.09
CA PHE A 404 0.94 -11.83 -17.19
C PHE A 404 1.48 -10.54 -17.83
N ALA A 405 1.99 -9.59 -17.03
CA ALA A 405 2.62 -8.36 -17.53
C ALA A 405 3.78 -8.68 -18.49
N ARG A 406 4.69 -9.56 -18.03
CA ARG A 406 5.95 -9.89 -18.73
C ARG A 406 5.77 -10.84 -19.91
N THR A 407 4.78 -11.74 -19.84
CA THR A 407 4.69 -12.87 -20.80
C THR A 407 3.36 -13.00 -21.52
N GLY A 408 2.28 -12.42 -20.99
CA GLY A 408 0.92 -12.67 -21.48
C GLY A 408 0.34 -14.02 -21.05
N ILE A 409 1.06 -14.80 -20.24
CA ILE A 409 0.56 -16.05 -19.65
C ILE A 409 -0.29 -15.74 -18.43
N SER A 410 -1.55 -16.15 -18.47
CA SER A 410 -2.52 -16.07 -17.39
C SER A 410 -2.81 -17.48 -16.87
N LEU A 411 -2.62 -17.67 -15.56
CA LEU A 411 -2.82 -18.96 -14.88
C LEU A 411 -4.18 -19.00 -14.17
N GLU A 412 -4.79 -20.18 -14.14
CA GLU A 412 -6.05 -20.44 -13.40
C GLU A 412 -5.78 -20.64 -11.89
N ALA A 413 -5.27 -19.58 -11.24
CA ALA A 413 -4.84 -19.57 -9.84
C ALA A 413 -6.01 -19.44 -8.84
N HIS A 414 -7.07 -20.22 -9.03
CA HIS A 414 -8.19 -20.28 -8.08
C HIS A 414 -7.83 -21.08 -6.81
N ALA A 415 -8.63 -20.98 -5.75
CA ALA A 415 -8.30 -21.55 -4.43
C ALA A 415 -7.91 -23.05 -4.43
N GLN A 416 -8.49 -23.88 -5.32
CA GLN A 416 -8.13 -25.30 -5.42
C GLN A 416 -6.87 -25.59 -6.27
N ASN A 417 -6.39 -24.66 -7.08
CA ASN A 417 -5.21 -24.78 -7.94
C ASN A 417 -4.03 -23.97 -7.40
N SER A 418 -4.23 -23.28 -6.29
CA SER A 418 -3.23 -22.48 -5.62
C SER A 418 -2.83 -23.18 -4.33
N LEU A 419 -1.54 -23.46 -4.17
CA LEU A 419 -0.96 -23.92 -2.92
C LEU A 419 -0.10 -22.80 -2.33
N LEU A 420 -0.15 -22.65 -1.02
CA LEU A 420 0.53 -21.60 -0.29
C LEU A 420 1.61 -22.23 0.59
N VAL A 421 2.84 -21.79 0.39
CA VAL A 421 3.93 -22.03 1.32
C VAL A 421 3.79 -21.04 2.48
N LEU A 422 3.82 -21.56 3.70
CA LEU A 422 3.70 -20.79 4.93
C LEU A 422 5.02 -20.84 5.71
N GLU A 423 5.54 -19.68 6.07
CA GLU A 423 6.69 -19.53 6.97
C GLU A 423 6.20 -18.95 8.29
N GLY A 424 6.25 -19.75 9.36
CA GLY A 424 5.73 -19.34 10.68
C GLY A 424 4.25 -18.95 10.66
N GLY A 425 3.45 -19.54 9.77
CA GLY A 425 2.03 -19.21 9.59
C GLY A 425 1.75 -18.01 8.67
N VAL A 426 2.80 -17.38 8.12
CA VAL A 426 2.69 -16.22 7.22
C VAL A 426 2.84 -16.65 5.75
N PRO A 427 2.02 -16.13 4.82
CA PRO A 427 2.16 -16.39 3.39
C PRO A 427 3.53 -15.99 2.85
N ALA A 428 4.29 -16.95 2.33
CA ALA A 428 5.62 -16.71 1.79
C ALA A 428 5.67 -16.83 0.26
N ARG A 429 5.03 -17.87 -0.30
CA ARG A 429 5.11 -18.16 -1.74
C ARG A 429 3.85 -18.84 -2.26
N LEU A 430 3.41 -18.44 -3.44
CA LEU A 430 2.34 -19.12 -4.19
C LEU A 430 2.95 -20.17 -5.12
N VAL A 431 2.39 -21.37 -5.07
CA VAL A 431 2.63 -22.46 -6.01
C VAL A 431 1.33 -22.69 -6.79
N VAL A 432 1.35 -22.54 -8.11
CA VAL A 432 0.19 -22.86 -8.95
C VAL A 432 0.34 -24.28 -9.49
N ARG A 433 -0.68 -25.09 -9.23
CA ARG A 433 -0.86 -26.40 -9.85
C ARG A 433 -1.92 -26.31 -10.95
N ASP A 434 -1.74 -27.13 -11.98
CA ASP A 434 -2.66 -27.26 -13.12
C ASP A 434 -2.52 -26.18 -14.20
N LEU A 435 -2.05 -26.62 -15.36
CA LEU A 435 -1.89 -25.80 -16.55
C LEU A 435 -3.01 -25.98 -17.56
N GLU A 436 -3.95 -26.90 -17.32
CA GLU A 436 -5.02 -27.18 -18.27
C GLU A 436 -5.89 -25.94 -18.53
N GLY A 437 -6.04 -25.06 -17.53
CA GLY A 437 -6.83 -23.84 -17.61
C GLY A 437 -6.08 -22.58 -18.05
N ALA A 438 -4.77 -22.68 -18.32
CA ALA A 438 -3.93 -21.54 -18.67
C ALA A 438 -4.39 -20.89 -19.99
N SER A 439 -4.24 -19.57 -20.06
CA SER A 439 -4.53 -18.77 -21.24
C SER A 439 -3.33 -17.91 -21.61
N ILE A 440 -2.92 -17.93 -22.87
CA ILE A 440 -1.75 -17.23 -23.37
C ILE A 440 -2.18 -16.16 -24.37
N ASP A 441 -1.78 -14.92 -24.14
CA ASP A 441 -2.00 -13.81 -25.06
C ASP A 441 -1.30 -14.08 -26.41
N ARG A 442 -2.11 -14.16 -27.47
CA ARG A 442 -1.67 -14.48 -28.84
C ARG A 442 -0.74 -13.46 -29.47
N ASP A 443 -0.73 -12.23 -28.98
CA ASP A 443 0.08 -11.15 -29.54
C ASP A 443 1.32 -10.88 -28.68
N ARG A 444 1.19 -11.04 -27.35
CA ARG A 444 2.28 -10.75 -26.41
C ARG A 444 3.31 -11.88 -26.27
N PHE A 445 2.87 -13.14 -26.32
CA PHE A 445 3.77 -14.28 -26.08
C PHE A 445 4.72 -14.59 -27.27
N PRO A 446 4.27 -14.64 -28.54
CA PRO A 446 5.12 -15.10 -29.64
C PRO A 446 6.47 -14.37 -29.82
N PRO A 447 6.58 -13.04 -29.61
CA PRO A 447 7.88 -12.36 -29.66
C PRO A 447 8.90 -12.85 -28.63
N LEU A 448 8.45 -13.46 -27.51
CA LEU A 448 9.30 -13.94 -26.42
C LEU A 448 9.86 -15.34 -26.68
N ALA A 449 9.17 -16.15 -27.49
CA ALA A 449 9.56 -17.51 -27.84
C ALA A 449 9.41 -17.74 -29.36
N PRO A 450 10.22 -17.06 -30.19
CA PRO A 450 10.07 -17.11 -31.64
C PRO A 450 10.25 -18.54 -32.16
N GLY A 451 9.30 -18.99 -32.98
CA GLY A 451 9.30 -20.33 -33.58
C GLY A 451 8.67 -21.43 -32.72
N LEU A 452 8.21 -21.15 -31.50
CA LEU A 452 7.47 -22.11 -30.70
C LEU A 452 6.01 -22.20 -31.18
N ALA A 453 5.66 -23.31 -31.84
CA ALA A 453 4.28 -23.61 -32.19
C ALA A 453 3.52 -24.16 -30.96
N LEU A 454 2.49 -23.44 -30.51
CA LEU A 454 1.59 -23.85 -29.45
C LEU A 454 0.25 -24.34 -30.03
N ASP A 455 -0.45 -25.19 -29.28
CA ASP A 455 -1.80 -25.59 -29.62
C ASP A 455 -2.74 -24.35 -29.62
N PRO A 456 -3.53 -24.10 -30.68
CA PRO A 456 -4.42 -22.93 -30.73
C PRO A 456 -5.40 -22.83 -29.56
N ALA A 457 -5.75 -23.94 -28.91
CA ALA A 457 -6.66 -23.97 -27.76
C ALA A 457 -6.12 -23.26 -26.51
N VAL A 458 -4.80 -22.98 -26.44
CA VAL A 458 -4.20 -22.20 -25.35
C VAL A 458 -4.08 -20.70 -25.67
N LEU A 459 -4.36 -20.28 -26.91
CA LEU A 459 -4.14 -18.91 -27.39
C LEU A 459 -5.41 -18.05 -27.33
N TYR A 460 -5.38 -17.00 -26.52
CA TYR A 460 -6.50 -16.11 -26.23
C TYR A 460 -6.20 -14.67 -26.66
N GLY A 461 -7.24 -13.84 -26.77
CA GLY A 461 -7.06 -12.39 -26.83
C GLY A 461 -6.68 -11.83 -25.46
N ALA A 462 -5.90 -10.74 -25.45
CA ALA A 462 -5.39 -10.11 -24.21
C ALA A 462 -6.49 -9.84 -23.17
N GLU A 463 -7.63 -9.30 -23.60
CA GLU A 463 -8.77 -8.97 -22.74
C GLU A 463 -9.46 -10.20 -22.14
N GLU A 464 -9.53 -11.30 -22.90
CA GLU A 464 -10.12 -12.54 -22.41
C GLU A 464 -9.20 -13.21 -21.37
N ALA A 465 -7.89 -13.28 -21.66
CA ALA A 465 -6.90 -13.81 -20.72
C ALA A 465 -6.86 -12.98 -19.42
N TRP A 466 -6.99 -11.65 -19.53
CA TRP A 466 -7.09 -10.73 -18.39
C TRP A 466 -8.36 -10.98 -17.56
N ARG A 467 -9.54 -11.09 -18.20
CA ARG A 467 -10.80 -11.39 -17.49
C ARG A 467 -10.75 -12.73 -16.77
N ARG A 468 -10.13 -13.75 -17.38
CA ARG A 468 -9.91 -15.06 -16.76
C ARG A 468 -9.00 -14.95 -15.54
N LEU A 469 -7.89 -14.21 -15.66
CA LEU A 469 -6.97 -13.95 -14.54
C LEU A 469 -7.71 -13.33 -13.35
N LEU A 470 -8.48 -12.27 -13.60
CA LEU A 470 -9.23 -11.57 -12.55
C LEU A 470 -10.28 -12.45 -11.88
N TYR A 471 -10.99 -13.26 -12.66
CA TYR A 471 -11.99 -14.16 -12.10
C TYR A 471 -11.35 -15.19 -11.16
N TYR A 472 -10.29 -15.87 -11.59
CA TYR A 472 -9.70 -16.95 -10.80
C TYR A 472 -8.88 -16.44 -9.62
N LEU A 473 -8.06 -15.41 -9.84
CA LEU A 473 -7.20 -14.86 -8.81
C LEU A 473 -8.01 -14.00 -7.83
N VAL A 474 -8.74 -12.98 -8.31
CA VAL A 474 -9.34 -11.98 -7.42
C VAL A 474 -10.70 -12.45 -6.90
N VAL A 475 -11.62 -12.80 -7.81
CA VAL A 475 -13.02 -13.12 -7.45
C VAL A 475 -13.15 -14.48 -6.76
N ASN A 476 -12.41 -15.49 -7.21
CA ASN A 476 -12.53 -16.85 -6.70
C ASN A 476 -11.66 -17.10 -5.47
N GLN A 477 -10.44 -16.55 -5.46
CA GLN A 477 -9.46 -16.82 -4.42
C GLN A 477 -9.34 -15.66 -3.43
N VAL A 478 -8.89 -14.47 -3.85
CA VAL A 478 -8.64 -13.34 -2.92
C VAL A 478 -9.88 -12.96 -2.13
N ALA A 479 -11.04 -12.87 -2.77
CA ALA A 479 -12.28 -12.56 -2.07
C ALA A 479 -12.63 -13.58 -0.96
N HIS A 480 -12.34 -14.86 -1.19
CA HIS A 480 -12.55 -15.90 -0.17
C HIS A 480 -11.55 -15.75 0.98
N VAL A 481 -10.30 -15.45 0.66
CA VAL A 481 -9.22 -15.24 1.64
C VAL A 481 -9.55 -14.06 2.55
N VAL A 482 -9.91 -12.90 1.98
CA VAL A 482 -10.23 -11.70 2.76
C VAL A 482 -11.43 -11.94 3.67
N ALA A 483 -12.51 -12.55 3.15
CA ALA A 483 -13.68 -12.91 3.96
C ALA A 483 -13.33 -13.88 5.10
N THR A 484 -12.45 -14.85 4.84
CA THR A 484 -12.03 -15.83 5.85
C THR A 484 -11.15 -15.21 6.92
N VAL A 485 -10.19 -14.37 6.55
CA VAL A 485 -9.34 -13.63 7.49
C VAL A 485 -10.21 -12.69 8.35
N ALA A 486 -11.17 -12.00 7.75
CA ALA A 486 -12.13 -11.15 8.48
C ALA A 486 -12.92 -11.95 9.53
N ARG A 487 -13.44 -13.13 9.15
CA ARG A 487 -14.17 -14.04 10.06
C ARG A 487 -13.25 -14.59 11.17
N ALA A 488 -12.02 -14.98 10.84
CA ALA A 488 -11.06 -15.53 11.80
C ALA A 488 -10.61 -14.51 12.85
N ALA A 489 -10.43 -13.25 12.43
CA ALA A 489 -9.99 -12.15 13.30
C ALA A 489 -11.16 -11.39 13.97
N ASP A 490 -12.42 -11.75 13.66
CA ASP A 490 -13.63 -11.04 14.08
C ASP A 490 -13.63 -9.54 13.73
N LEU A 491 -13.32 -9.23 12.46
CA LEU A 491 -13.22 -7.86 11.95
C LEU A 491 -14.21 -7.61 10.81
N PRO A 492 -14.63 -6.34 10.59
CA PRO A 492 -15.32 -5.96 9.37
C PRO A 492 -14.44 -6.19 8.14
N GLU A 493 -15.01 -6.71 7.05
CA GLU A 493 -14.26 -7.05 5.83
C GLU A 493 -13.82 -5.80 5.04
N ALA A 494 -14.61 -4.73 5.05
CA ALA A 494 -14.39 -3.57 4.20
C ALA A 494 -13.03 -2.85 4.40
N PRO A 495 -12.54 -2.62 5.64
CA PRO A 495 -11.19 -2.07 5.86
C PRO A 495 -10.07 -2.98 5.35
N LEU A 496 -10.25 -4.30 5.41
CA LEU A 496 -9.22 -5.27 4.99
C LEU A 496 -8.98 -5.26 3.48
N TRP A 497 -10.01 -4.93 2.68
CA TRP A 497 -9.83 -4.68 1.25
C TRP A 497 -8.96 -3.45 0.96
N GLY A 498 -8.99 -2.44 1.84
CA GLY A 498 -8.08 -1.29 1.77
C GLY A 498 -6.63 -1.71 1.95
N VAL A 499 -6.36 -2.60 2.91
CA VAL A 499 -5.02 -3.16 3.16
C VAL A 499 -4.47 -3.88 1.93
N VAL A 500 -5.29 -4.70 1.27
CA VAL A 500 -4.90 -5.39 0.02
C VAL A 500 -4.65 -4.37 -1.09
N ALA A 501 -5.54 -3.38 -1.27
CA ALA A 501 -5.37 -2.33 -2.28
C ALA A 501 -4.09 -1.53 -2.08
N ASP A 502 -3.77 -1.16 -0.84
CA ASP A 502 -2.55 -0.42 -0.49
C ASP A 502 -1.29 -1.26 -0.67
N ALA A 503 -1.34 -2.55 -0.32
CA ALA A 503 -0.23 -3.47 -0.55
C ALA A 503 0.11 -3.61 -2.04
N LEU A 504 -0.90 -3.59 -2.91
CA LEU A 504 -0.72 -3.60 -4.36
C LEU A 504 -0.28 -2.24 -4.90
N ALA A 505 -0.88 -1.13 -4.45
CA ALA A 505 -0.55 0.21 -4.94
C ALA A 505 0.85 0.68 -4.50
N GLY A 506 1.30 0.22 -3.32
CA GLY A 506 2.58 0.56 -2.72
C GLY A 506 3.73 -0.39 -3.08
N SER A 507 3.51 -1.43 -3.87
CA SER A 507 4.58 -2.33 -4.30
C SER A 507 5.49 -1.67 -5.33
N ASP A 508 6.79 -1.93 -5.23
CA ASP A 508 7.78 -1.50 -6.21
C ASP A 508 7.81 -2.49 -7.37
N GLU A 509 7.18 -2.12 -8.49
CA GLU A 509 6.93 -2.99 -9.64
C GLU A 509 7.40 -2.33 -10.94
N ASP A 510 7.73 -3.15 -11.93
CA ASP A 510 7.99 -2.66 -13.30
C ASP A 510 6.76 -1.98 -13.92
N ASP A 511 6.99 -1.09 -14.90
CA ASP A 511 5.93 -0.29 -15.54
C ASP A 511 4.75 -1.13 -16.05
N GLY A 512 5.03 -2.33 -16.58
CA GLY A 512 4.01 -3.23 -17.10
C GLY A 512 3.12 -3.77 -15.99
N THR A 513 3.72 -4.23 -14.90
CA THR A 513 2.99 -4.75 -13.73
C THR A 513 2.25 -3.64 -13.01
N HIS A 514 2.88 -2.47 -12.81
CA HIS A 514 2.25 -1.29 -12.22
C HIS A 514 0.99 -0.87 -13.00
N THR A 515 1.05 -0.91 -14.34
CA THR A 515 -0.10 -0.64 -15.22
C THR A 515 -1.26 -1.59 -14.98
N LEU A 516 -0.98 -2.89 -14.84
CA LEU A 516 -2.02 -3.90 -14.57
C LEU A 516 -2.61 -3.77 -13.16
N VAL A 517 -1.78 -3.46 -12.17
CA VAL A 517 -2.25 -3.17 -10.80
C VAL A 517 -3.15 -1.95 -10.80
N ALA A 518 -2.75 -0.85 -11.43
CA ALA A 518 -3.59 0.33 -11.58
C ALA A 518 -4.91 0.00 -12.27
N ARG A 519 -4.86 -0.76 -13.38
CA ARG A 519 -6.04 -1.24 -14.10
C ARG A 519 -6.98 -2.05 -13.21
N LEU A 520 -6.47 -2.92 -12.34
CA LEU A 520 -7.26 -3.67 -11.36
C LEU A 520 -7.89 -2.75 -10.31
N LEU A 521 -7.13 -1.81 -9.75
CA LEU A 521 -7.62 -0.91 -8.70
C LEU A 521 -8.61 0.14 -9.22
N ASP A 522 -8.51 0.51 -10.49
CA ASP A 522 -9.38 1.50 -11.13
C ASP A 522 -10.64 0.87 -11.77
N ALA A 523 -10.66 -0.45 -11.98
CA ALA A 523 -11.82 -1.14 -12.52
C ALA A 523 -13.00 -1.10 -11.54
N PRO A 524 -14.18 -0.54 -11.90
CA PRO A 524 -15.33 -0.47 -11.00
C PRO A 524 -15.95 -1.85 -10.76
N THR A 525 -15.77 -2.79 -11.68
CA THR A 525 -16.33 -4.14 -11.60
C THR A 525 -15.33 -5.23 -11.99
N LEU A 526 -15.59 -6.44 -11.50
CA LEU A 526 -14.84 -7.66 -11.78
C LEU A 526 -15.73 -8.71 -12.45
N PRO A 527 -15.19 -9.52 -13.37
CA PRO A 527 -15.95 -10.57 -14.04
C PRO A 527 -16.13 -11.78 -13.10
N ALA A 528 -17.36 -12.24 -12.93
CA ALA A 528 -17.70 -13.46 -12.20
C ALA A 528 -18.54 -14.42 -13.05
N LYS A 529 -18.26 -15.72 -13.00
CA LYS A 529 -19.09 -16.72 -13.70
C LYS A 529 -20.48 -16.83 -13.07
N ALA A 530 -21.51 -16.85 -13.91
CA ALA A 530 -22.89 -17.10 -13.54
C ALA A 530 -23.19 -18.61 -13.57
N ASN A 531 -22.61 -19.36 -12.63
CA ASN A 531 -22.64 -20.82 -12.63
C ASN A 531 -24.07 -21.37 -12.51
N PHE A 532 -24.93 -20.78 -11.67
CA PHE A 532 -26.31 -21.23 -11.49
C PHE A 532 -27.18 -21.00 -12.71
N ALA A 533 -27.20 -19.78 -13.25
CA ALA A 533 -27.92 -19.47 -14.48
C ALA A 533 -27.41 -20.32 -15.67
N SER A 534 -26.09 -20.48 -15.79
CA SER A 534 -25.48 -21.27 -16.87
C SER A 534 -25.83 -22.75 -16.80
N CYS A 535 -25.94 -23.32 -15.59
CA CYS A 535 -26.38 -24.72 -15.41
C CYS A 535 -27.83 -24.92 -15.88
N LEU A 536 -28.73 -24.02 -15.48
CA LEU A 536 -30.14 -24.08 -15.86
C LEU A 536 -30.36 -23.85 -17.36
N ALA A 537 -29.48 -23.07 -17.99
CA ALA A 537 -29.50 -22.82 -19.44
C ALA A 537 -28.76 -23.89 -20.28
N GLY A 538 -28.18 -24.91 -19.66
CA GLY A 538 -27.43 -25.96 -20.37
C GLY A 538 -26.09 -25.50 -20.94
N ARG A 539 -25.59 -24.33 -20.50
CA ARG A 539 -24.33 -23.71 -20.93
C ARG A 539 -23.22 -23.82 -19.88
N GLY A 540 -23.29 -24.82 -19.00
CA GLY A 540 -22.28 -25.04 -17.96
C GLY A 540 -20.85 -25.19 -18.50
N GLU A 541 -20.69 -25.53 -19.78
CA GLU A 541 -19.41 -25.65 -20.49
C GLU A 541 -18.80 -24.32 -20.92
N ARG A 542 -19.65 -23.30 -21.15
CA ARG A 542 -19.27 -21.95 -21.54
C ARG A 542 -20.09 -20.97 -20.70
N PRO A 543 -19.73 -20.79 -19.42
CA PRO A 543 -20.54 -20.03 -18.49
C PRO A 543 -20.59 -18.56 -18.89
N ASP A 544 -21.78 -17.97 -18.72
CA ASP A 544 -21.98 -16.53 -18.83
C ASP A 544 -21.27 -15.81 -17.68
N TYR A 545 -21.00 -14.51 -17.83
CA TYR A 545 -20.36 -13.70 -16.81
C TYR A 545 -21.27 -12.57 -16.35
N VAL A 546 -21.24 -12.28 -15.05
CA VAL A 546 -21.83 -11.10 -14.41
C VAL A 546 -20.73 -10.15 -13.95
N ALA A 547 -21.03 -8.87 -13.88
CA ALA A 547 -20.13 -7.85 -13.37
C ALA A 547 -20.40 -7.61 -11.88
N LEU A 548 -19.41 -7.87 -11.02
CA LEU A 548 -19.50 -7.63 -9.58
C LEU A 548 -18.79 -6.33 -9.21
N PRO A 549 -19.29 -5.53 -8.27
CA PRO A 549 -18.55 -4.40 -7.72
C PRO A 549 -17.15 -4.84 -7.27
N ASN A 550 -16.12 -4.09 -7.65
CA ASN A 550 -14.74 -4.40 -7.26
C ASN A 550 -14.45 -3.87 -5.84
N PRO A 551 -14.21 -4.75 -4.85
CA PRO A 551 -13.96 -4.31 -3.48
C PRO A 551 -12.69 -3.47 -3.32
N LEU A 552 -11.66 -3.71 -4.14
CA LEU A 552 -10.40 -2.95 -4.12
C LEU A 552 -10.64 -1.50 -4.56
N HIS A 553 -11.42 -1.32 -5.63
CA HIS A 553 -11.81 0.00 -6.12
C HIS A 553 -12.64 0.76 -5.08
N ALA A 554 -13.66 0.12 -4.52
CA ALA A 554 -14.53 0.72 -3.52
C ALA A 554 -13.77 1.10 -2.24
N ALA A 555 -12.84 0.25 -1.77
CA ALA A 555 -12.01 0.54 -0.61
C ALA A 555 -11.11 1.77 -0.84
N ARG A 556 -10.44 1.83 -2.00
CA ARG A 556 -9.60 2.96 -2.39
C ARG A 556 -10.39 4.26 -2.53
N ALA A 557 -11.57 4.21 -3.15
CA ALA A 557 -12.45 5.37 -3.29
C ALA A 557 -12.93 5.90 -1.93
N ARG A 558 -13.32 5.01 -1.01
CA ARG A 558 -13.71 5.39 0.37
C ARG A 558 -12.56 6.05 1.12
N MET A 559 -11.37 5.47 1.06
CA MET A 559 -10.17 6.02 1.68
C MET A 559 -9.83 7.40 1.12
N GLN A 560 -9.85 7.56 -0.20
CA GLN A 560 -9.61 8.86 -0.86
C GLN A 560 -10.66 9.90 -0.46
N ALA A 561 -11.94 9.53 -0.39
CA ALA A 561 -13.00 10.42 0.04
C ALA A 561 -12.88 10.82 1.51
N GLN A 562 -12.50 9.89 2.39
CA GLN A 562 -12.22 10.18 3.79
C GLN A 562 -11.04 11.14 3.93
N ALA A 563 -9.92 10.85 3.28
CA ALA A 563 -8.74 11.69 3.28
C ALA A 563 -9.02 13.09 2.73
N TRP A 564 -9.87 13.21 1.70
CA TRP A 564 -10.32 14.51 1.18
C TRP A 564 -11.08 15.32 2.23
N ARG A 565 -12.02 14.68 2.95
CA ARG A 565 -12.81 15.34 3.99
C ARG A 565 -11.95 15.77 5.17
N GLU A 566 -11.06 14.90 5.63
CA GLU A 566 -10.12 15.19 6.73
C GLU A 566 -9.17 16.33 6.35
N ALA A 567 -8.61 16.31 5.14
CA ALA A 567 -7.76 17.37 4.64
C ALA A 567 -8.52 18.71 4.55
N GLY A 568 -9.74 18.71 4.00
CA GLY A 568 -10.55 19.92 3.89
C GLY A 568 -10.94 20.51 5.24
N ALA A 569 -11.33 19.66 6.20
CA ALA A 569 -11.63 20.08 7.57
C ALA A 569 -10.42 20.74 8.26
N ARG A 570 -9.23 20.18 8.07
CA ARG A 570 -7.98 20.77 8.60
C ARG A 570 -7.65 22.10 7.93
N VAL A 571 -7.66 22.14 6.60
CA VAL A 571 -7.29 23.34 5.81
C VAL A 571 -8.28 24.47 6.09
N ALA A 572 -9.58 24.19 6.22
CA ALA A 572 -10.59 25.18 6.60
C ALA A 572 -10.35 25.75 8.00
N GLY A 573 -10.03 24.90 8.99
CA GLY A 573 -9.68 25.33 10.34
C GLY A 573 -8.43 26.22 10.38
N GLN A 574 -7.37 25.83 9.66
CA GLN A 574 -6.15 26.64 9.55
C GLN A 574 -6.38 27.96 8.81
N LEU A 575 -7.19 27.96 7.76
CA LEU A 575 -7.59 29.18 7.05
C LEU A 575 -8.30 30.14 8.00
N LEU A 576 -9.34 29.68 8.70
CA LEU A 576 -10.06 30.52 9.64
C LEU A 576 -9.13 31.04 10.76
N GLY A 577 -8.31 30.16 11.34
CA GLY A 577 -7.32 30.54 12.34
C GLY A 577 -6.34 31.61 11.86
N ALA A 578 -5.84 31.50 10.63
CA ALA A 578 -4.95 32.50 10.03
C ALA A 578 -5.68 33.83 9.76
N LEU A 579 -6.91 33.80 9.23
CA LEU A 579 -7.70 35.01 8.98
C LEU A 579 -8.03 35.77 10.27
N LEU A 580 -8.33 35.03 11.35
CA LEU A 580 -8.56 35.60 12.68
C LEU A 580 -7.26 36.14 13.29
N HIS A 581 -6.17 35.36 13.22
CA HIS A 581 -4.89 35.79 13.77
C HIS A 581 -4.27 36.95 13.00
N GLU A 582 -4.69 37.20 11.77
CA GLU A 582 -4.18 38.29 10.94
C GLU A 582 -5.21 39.41 10.74
N ASP A 583 -6.28 39.44 11.55
CA ASP A 583 -7.31 40.49 11.51
C ASP A 583 -7.74 40.82 10.06
N LEU A 584 -7.97 39.78 9.25
CA LEU A 584 -8.25 39.89 7.81
C LEU A 584 -9.76 39.93 7.51
N LEU A 585 -10.60 39.58 8.50
CA LEU A 585 -12.06 39.67 8.38
C LEU A 585 -12.53 41.08 8.79
N PRO A 586 -13.42 41.73 8.01
CA PRO A 586 -13.95 43.04 8.36
C PRO A 586 -14.77 43.03 9.66
N ASP A 587 -14.84 44.17 10.34
CA ASP A 587 -15.67 44.37 11.54
C ASP A 587 -17.13 43.98 11.28
N GLY A 588 -17.74 43.26 12.23
CA GLY A 588 -19.10 42.73 12.10
C GLY A 588 -19.23 41.44 11.28
N THR A 589 -18.16 40.98 10.62
CA THR A 589 -18.14 39.69 9.90
C THR A 589 -17.91 38.52 10.84
N VAL A 590 -17.21 38.75 11.96
CA VAL A 590 -16.89 37.72 12.96
C VAL A 590 -17.43 38.11 14.33
N ALA A 591 -18.00 37.12 15.03
CA ALA A 591 -18.31 37.20 16.45
C ALA A 591 -17.55 36.09 17.21
N LEU A 592 -16.92 36.47 18.33
CA LEU A 592 -16.27 35.56 19.26
C LEU A 592 -17.06 35.59 20.57
N ASP A 593 -17.47 34.41 21.06
CA ASP A 593 -18.23 34.26 22.30
C ASP A 593 -17.63 33.18 23.20
N GLY A 594 -17.81 33.33 24.52
CA GLY A 594 -17.27 32.43 25.55
C GLY A 594 -15.90 32.81 26.11
N PRO A 595 -15.36 32.00 27.05
CA PRO A 595 -14.03 32.20 27.62
C PRO A 595 -12.93 31.78 26.64
N ASP A 596 -11.72 32.33 26.80
CA ASP A 596 -10.56 32.06 25.93
C ASP A 596 -10.23 30.56 25.78
N THR A 597 -10.52 29.72 26.78
CA THR A 597 -10.27 28.27 26.74
C THR A 597 -11.33 27.48 25.95
N ALA A 598 -12.44 28.11 25.58
CA ALA A 598 -13.58 27.48 24.90
C ALA A 598 -14.39 28.51 24.11
N LEU A 599 -13.74 29.17 23.14
CA LEU A 599 -14.36 30.17 22.28
C LEU A 599 -15.27 29.51 21.23
N THR A 600 -16.38 30.15 20.92
CA THR A 600 -17.16 29.91 19.71
C THR A 600 -16.91 31.05 18.73
N VAL A 601 -16.53 30.71 17.50
CA VAL A 601 -16.38 31.65 16.39
C VAL A 601 -17.60 31.53 15.52
N ALA A 602 -18.27 32.65 15.22
CA ALA A 602 -19.30 32.74 14.19
C ALA A 602 -18.85 33.71 13.10
N VAL A 603 -18.87 33.27 11.84
CA VAL A 603 -18.52 34.10 10.68
C VAL A 603 -19.76 34.24 9.80
N THR A 604 -20.19 35.49 9.60
CA THR A 604 -21.36 35.85 8.79
C THR A 604 -20.89 36.48 7.47
N PRO A 605 -21.04 35.81 6.32
CA PRO A 605 -20.62 36.36 5.03
C PRO A 605 -21.34 37.67 4.68
N SER A 606 -20.62 38.61 4.09
CA SER A 606 -21.09 39.98 3.80
C SER A 606 -22.25 40.10 2.79
N ARG A 607 -22.56 39.03 2.05
CA ARG A 607 -23.62 39.01 1.01
C ARG A 607 -24.84 38.14 1.35
N GLY A 608 -25.06 37.81 2.63
CA GLY A 608 -26.24 37.02 3.04
C GLY A 608 -26.09 35.52 2.76
N GLY A 609 -24.93 34.96 3.09
CA GLY A 609 -24.63 33.53 2.95
C GLY A 609 -24.82 32.72 4.24
N THR A 610 -24.51 31.42 4.17
CA THR A 610 -24.54 30.50 5.31
C THR A 610 -23.60 30.98 6.43
N VAL A 611 -24.10 30.97 7.67
CA VAL A 611 -23.29 31.32 8.84
C VAL A 611 -22.38 30.15 9.19
N HIS A 612 -21.08 30.41 9.19
CA HIS A 612 -20.08 29.44 9.58
C HIS A 612 -19.82 29.51 11.08
N ARG A 613 -19.76 28.37 11.76
CA ARG A 613 -19.45 28.29 13.20
C ARG A 613 -18.27 27.35 13.44
N ALA A 614 -17.42 27.69 14.40
CA ALA A 614 -16.32 26.83 14.80
C ALA A 614 -16.06 26.93 16.31
N ARG A 615 -15.42 25.90 16.87
CA ARG A 615 -14.87 25.96 18.23
C ARG A 615 -13.42 26.39 18.13
N ALA A 616 -12.97 27.22 19.06
CA ALA A 616 -11.62 27.72 19.09
C ALA A 616 -11.12 27.93 20.51
N ARG A 617 -9.81 28.17 20.64
CA ARG A 617 -9.17 28.60 21.88
C ARG A 617 -8.24 29.76 21.59
N ARG A 618 -8.22 30.76 22.46
CA ARG A 618 -7.20 31.80 22.46
C ARG A 618 -6.05 31.34 23.33
N MET A 619 -4.91 31.16 22.71
CA MET A 619 -3.69 30.67 23.34
C MET A 619 -2.88 31.82 23.91
N ALA A 620 -2.15 31.56 25.00
CA ALA A 620 -1.28 32.54 25.65
C ALA A 620 -0.14 32.97 24.73
N GLY A 621 0.42 32.04 23.96
CA GLY A 621 1.40 32.31 22.91
C GLY A 621 0.81 33.21 21.82
N TYR A 622 1.32 34.45 21.74
CA TYR A 622 0.98 35.42 20.68
C TYR A 622 -0.50 35.82 20.60
N GLY A 623 -1.33 35.43 21.57
CA GLY A 623 -2.78 35.61 21.51
C GLY A 623 -3.42 34.86 20.34
N ARG A 624 -2.79 33.79 19.83
CA ARG A 624 -3.24 33.04 18.65
C ARG A 624 -4.59 32.38 18.91
N ILE A 625 -5.51 32.49 17.96
CA ILE A 625 -6.79 31.80 17.99
C ILE A 625 -6.64 30.49 17.21
N LEU A 626 -6.63 29.37 17.92
CA LEU A 626 -6.60 28.04 17.31
C LEU A 626 -8.01 27.53 17.14
N VAL A 627 -8.41 27.35 15.89
CA VAL A 627 -9.66 26.67 15.55
C VAL A 627 -9.47 25.17 15.75
N GLU A 628 -10.35 24.55 16.53
CA GLU A 628 -10.32 23.12 16.78
C GLU A 628 -10.50 22.37 15.45
N PRO A 629 -9.59 21.45 15.08
CA PRO A 629 -9.67 20.72 13.82
C PRO A 629 -11.03 20.04 13.64
N GLY A 630 -11.66 20.21 12.47
CA GLY A 630 -12.96 19.62 12.16
C GLY A 630 -14.17 20.26 12.86
N SER A 631 -13.98 21.35 13.61
CA SER A 631 -15.10 22.04 14.28
C SER A 631 -15.82 23.06 13.39
N VAL A 632 -15.26 23.41 12.22
CA VAL A 632 -15.88 24.37 11.30
C VAL A 632 -17.12 23.73 10.66
N THR A 633 -18.26 24.40 10.80
CA THR A 633 -19.57 23.96 10.33
C THR A 633 -20.28 25.08 9.58
N ALA A 634 -21.03 24.72 8.55
CA ALA A 634 -21.91 25.57 7.77
C ALA A 634 -23.34 25.07 7.98
N ASP A 635 -24.21 25.86 8.60
CA ASP A 635 -25.59 25.46 8.98
C ASP A 635 -25.67 24.11 9.72
N GLY A 636 -24.68 23.83 10.56
CA GLY A 636 -24.58 22.60 11.35
C GLY A 636 -23.93 21.40 10.64
N VAL A 637 -23.61 21.54 9.35
CA VAL A 637 -22.89 20.51 8.58
C VAL A 637 -21.39 20.80 8.59
N ALA A 638 -20.55 19.78 8.83
CA ALA A 638 -19.10 19.95 8.84
C ALA A 638 -18.56 20.44 7.49
N VAL A 639 -17.69 21.44 7.52
CA VAL A 639 -17.00 21.93 6.32
C VAL A 639 -15.86 20.98 5.97
N THR A 640 -16.00 20.31 4.83
CA THR A 640 -15.01 19.35 4.30
C THR A 640 -14.37 19.79 2.99
N ASP A 641 -14.73 20.96 2.48
CA ASP A 641 -14.13 21.60 1.31
C ASP A 641 -13.71 23.02 1.70
N ALA A 642 -12.39 23.20 1.87
CA ALA A 642 -11.85 24.49 2.26
C ALA A 642 -11.94 25.52 1.13
N SER A 643 -12.05 25.10 -0.13
CA SER A 643 -12.19 25.99 -1.28
C SER A 643 -13.59 26.59 -1.31
N ALA A 644 -14.61 25.78 -1.03
CA ALA A 644 -15.99 26.26 -0.87
C ALA A 644 -16.09 27.25 0.29
N PHE A 645 -15.48 26.92 1.43
CA PHE A 645 -15.41 27.83 2.58
C PHE A 645 -14.69 29.13 2.27
N LEU A 646 -13.54 29.10 1.59
CA LEU A 646 -12.84 30.30 1.17
C LEU A 646 -13.72 31.14 0.23
N ALA A 647 -14.42 30.52 -0.72
CA ALA A 647 -15.27 31.22 -1.67
C ALA A 647 -16.36 32.07 -1.01
N ASP A 648 -16.93 31.60 0.11
CA ASP A 648 -17.89 32.36 0.91
C ASP A 648 -17.26 33.61 1.57
N LEU A 649 -15.96 33.54 1.89
CA LEU A 649 -15.23 34.61 2.57
C LEU A 649 -14.59 35.62 1.62
N LEU A 650 -14.18 35.21 0.41
CA LEU A 650 -13.48 36.06 -0.57
C LEU A 650 -14.15 37.42 -0.80
N PRO A 651 -15.49 37.56 -0.89
CA PRO A 651 -16.12 38.86 -1.09
C PRO A 651 -15.89 39.87 0.04
N ALA A 652 -15.54 39.40 1.24
CA ALA A 652 -15.25 40.23 2.41
C ALA A 652 -13.74 40.47 2.62
N LEU A 653 -12.86 39.70 1.97
CA LEU A 653 -11.42 39.79 2.17
C LEU A 653 -10.79 40.96 1.38
N PRO A 654 -9.74 41.61 1.92
CA PRO A 654 -9.06 42.71 1.25
C PRO A 654 -8.18 42.16 0.12
N SER A 655 -8.50 42.44 -1.15
CA SER A 655 -7.60 42.12 -2.28
C SER A 655 -8.15 42.51 -3.67
N THR A 656 -7.36 42.21 -4.71
CA THR A 656 -7.83 42.14 -6.10
C THR A 656 -8.41 40.76 -6.46
N PRO A 657 -9.28 40.65 -7.49
CA PRO A 657 -9.75 39.35 -7.97
C PRO A 657 -8.62 38.38 -8.41
N ALA A 658 -7.49 38.90 -8.89
CA ALA A 658 -6.36 38.07 -9.33
C ALA A 658 -5.64 37.40 -8.14
N ASP A 659 -5.48 38.15 -7.05
CA ASP A 659 -4.91 37.65 -5.80
C ASP A 659 -5.83 36.62 -5.13
N HIS A 660 -7.15 36.87 -5.15
CA HIS A 660 -8.17 35.89 -4.73
C HIS A 660 -8.07 34.58 -5.50
N ALA A 661 -7.96 34.64 -6.83
CA ALA A 661 -7.83 33.45 -7.67
C ALA A 661 -6.54 32.66 -7.34
N ARG A 662 -5.41 33.35 -7.17
CA ARG A 662 -4.13 32.73 -6.80
C ARG A 662 -4.18 32.08 -5.42
N PHE A 663 -4.81 32.73 -4.44
CA PHE A 663 -4.96 32.18 -3.09
C PHE A 663 -5.89 30.96 -3.09
N ALA A 664 -7.00 31.01 -3.82
CA ALA A 664 -7.92 29.89 -3.98
C ALA A 664 -7.25 28.68 -4.65
N GLU A 665 -6.43 28.90 -5.68
CA GLU A 665 -5.64 27.83 -6.30
C GLU A 665 -4.67 27.18 -5.31
N GLU A 666 -3.90 27.99 -4.57
CA GLU A 666 -2.94 27.47 -3.57
C GLU A 666 -3.63 26.66 -2.46
N LEU A 667 -4.82 27.09 -2.03
CA LEU A 667 -5.60 26.40 -1.01
C LEU A 667 -6.16 25.07 -1.54
N ALA A 668 -6.78 25.08 -2.73
CA ALA A 668 -7.31 23.88 -3.37
C ALA A 668 -6.22 22.84 -3.62
N ARG A 669 -5.04 23.28 -4.09
CA ARG A 669 -3.86 22.41 -4.25
C ARG A 669 -3.37 21.86 -2.92
N THR A 670 -3.39 22.66 -1.86
CA THR A 670 -3.01 22.20 -0.51
C THR A 670 -3.94 21.11 -0.01
N GLN A 671 -5.27 21.28 -0.13
CA GLN A 671 -6.23 20.25 0.25
C GLN A 671 -6.02 18.97 -0.57
N GLY A 672 -5.90 19.07 -1.89
CA GLY A 672 -5.69 17.91 -2.76
C GLY A 672 -4.38 17.16 -2.46
N ASN A 673 -3.28 17.88 -2.29
CA ASN A 673 -1.98 17.28 -1.98
C ASN A 673 -1.95 16.68 -0.57
N HIS A 674 -2.62 17.30 0.40
CA HIS A 674 -2.71 16.76 1.75
C HIS A 674 -3.61 15.51 1.79
N ALA A 675 -4.75 15.52 1.10
CA ALA A 675 -5.63 14.36 0.96
C ALA A 675 -4.90 13.16 0.32
N ALA A 676 -4.12 13.40 -0.75
CA ALA A 676 -3.32 12.35 -1.36
C ALA A 676 -2.26 11.77 -0.41
N SER A 677 -1.64 12.62 0.41
CA SER A 677 -0.67 12.22 1.43
C SER A 677 -1.30 11.43 2.59
N LEU A 678 -2.49 11.84 3.07
CA LEU A 678 -3.24 11.10 4.09
C LEU A 678 -3.70 9.74 3.58
N ALA A 679 -4.22 9.68 2.35
CA ALA A 679 -4.63 8.43 1.72
C ALA A 679 -3.44 7.47 1.53
N HIS A 680 -2.26 7.97 1.19
CA HIS A 680 -1.07 7.14 1.05
C HIS A 680 -0.52 6.64 2.39
N GLY A 681 -0.59 7.48 3.43
CA GLY A 681 -0.10 7.14 4.78
C GLY A 681 -1.12 6.40 5.66
N ALA A 682 -2.32 6.10 5.15
CA ALA A 682 -3.39 5.50 5.95
C ALA A 682 -2.94 4.18 6.60
N GLY A 683 -3.11 4.08 7.92
CA GLY A 683 -2.72 2.90 8.70
C GLY A 683 -1.20 2.69 8.87
N ARG A 684 -0.34 3.51 8.25
CA ARG A 684 1.11 3.42 8.43
C ARG A 684 1.52 4.13 9.71
N ARG A 685 2.19 3.41 10.60
CA ARG A 685 2.86 4.00 11.78
C ARG A 685 4.22 4.55 11.38
N LEU A 686 4.54 5.76 11.84
CA LEU A 686 5.83 6.41 11.58
C LEU A 686 6.82 6.22 12.73
N ALA A 687 6.33 5.85 13.93
CA ALA A 687 7.20 5.45 15.02
C ALA A 687 8.07 4.24 14.60
N GLY A 688 9.39 4.35 14.82
CA GLY A 688 10.36 3.31 14.49
C GLY A 688 11.06 3.46 13.14
N LEU A 689 10.63 4.39 12.28
CA LEU A 689 11.38 4.75 11.07
C LEU A 689 12.72 5.42 11.42
N CYS A 690 13.73 5.26 10.56
CA CYS A 690 14.96 6.04 10.69
C CYS A 690 14.72 7.52 10.35
N TYR A 691 15.67 8.39 10.69
CA TYR A 691 15.53 9.84 10.49
C TYR A 691 15.22 10.20 9.03
N GLU A 692 15.98 9.65 8.08
CA GLU A 692 15.87 9.98 6.66
C GLU A 692 14.50 9.60 6.09
N GLU A 693 13.95 8.45 6.51
CA GLU A 693 12.61 8.01 6.13
C GLU A 693 11.51 8.84 6.82
N LEU A 694 11.67 9.12 8.11
CA LEU A 694 10.70 9.88 8.91
C LEU A 694 10.56 11.33 8.41
N GLU A 695 11.68 11.98 8.06
CA GLU A 695 11.71 13.34 7.52
C GLU A 695 10.90 13.48 6.22
N GLY A 696 10.89 12.44 5.37
CA GLY A 696 10.09 12.40 4.15
C GLY A 696 8.63 11.99 4.37
N ALA A 697 8.38 11.10 5.34
CA ALA A 697 7.07 10.47 5.53
C ALA A 697 6.04 11.34 6.26
N LEU A 698 6.46 12.38 7.01
CA LEU A 698 5.54 13.21 7.80
C LEU A 698 4.52 13.97 6.91
N PRO A 699 3.21 13.72 7.06
CA PRO A 699 2.20 14.31 6.19
C PRO A 699 1.81 15.75 6.59
N ASP A 700 2.24 16.21 7.77
CA ASP A 700 1.65 17.37 8.43
C ASP A 700 1.97 18.70 7.77
N GLY A 701 3.19 18.93 7.29
CA GLY A 701 3.62 20.25 6.83
C GLY A 701 3.46 21.34 7.90
N HIS A 702 3.29 22.60 7.45
CA HIS A 702 3.20 23.76 8.35
C HIS A 702 1.85 23.80 9.10
N ARG A 703 1.88 24.00 10.42
CA ARG A 703 0.66 23.98 11.26
C ARG A 703 -0.10 25.31 11.31
N TYR A 704 0.56 26.41 10.98
CA TYR A 704 -0.07 27.72 10.93
C TYR A 704 -0.52 28.16 9.53
N HIS A 705 0.21 27.77 8.48
CA HIS A 705 0.04 28.37 7.16
C HIS A 705 -1.10 27.64 6.42
N PRO A 706 -2.14 28.32 5.91
CA PRO A 706 -3.28 27.63 5.30
C PRO A 706 -2.93 26.89 4.01
N CYS A 707 -2.02 27.44 3.19
CA CYS A 707 -1.52 26.80 1.96
C CYS A 707 -0.16 26.09 2.13
N PHE A 708 -0.02 25.27 3.18
CA PHE A 708 1.24 24.63 3.55
C PHE A 708 1.78 23.59 2.56
N LYS A 709 0.95 23.11 1.61
CA LYS A 709 1.30 22.07 0.64
C LYS A 709 0.84 22.42 -0.78
N SER A 710 0.91 23.70 -1.15
CA SER A 710 0.37 24.20 -2.42
C SER A 710 1.10 23.67 -3.66
N ARG A 711 2.43 23.53 -3.62
CA ARG A 711 3.28 22.92 -4.69
C ARG A 711 2.91 23.38 -6.11
N ILE A 712 2.64 24.67 -6.29
CA ILE A 712 2.29 25.26 -7.59
C ILE A 712 3.44 25.02 -8.57
N GLY A 713 3.13 24.36 -9.67
CA GLY A 713 4.09 23.84 -10.66
C GLY A 713 3.96 22.33 -10.87
N PHE A 714 3.62 21.56 -9.83
CA PHE A 714 3.38 20.12 -9.96
C PHE A 714 1.98 19.81 -10.47
N SER A 715 1.89 18.88 -11.43
CA SER A 715 0.65 18.13 -11.66
C SER A 715 0.37 17.18 -10.48
N PRO A 716 -0.85 16.61 -10.35
CA PRO A 716 -1.10 15.56 -9.37
C PRO A 716 -0.18 14.33 -9.52
N GLU A 717 0.26 14.03 -10.74
CA GLU A 717 1.21 12.95 -11.03
C GLU A 717 2.62 13.33 -10.57
N ASP A 718 3.07 14.55 -10.87
CA ASP A 718 4.34 15.08 -10.36
C ASP A 718 4.37 15.05 -8.82
N ASN A 719 3.25 15.39 -8.18
CA ASN A 719 3.16 15.33 -6.71
C ASN A 719 3.33 13.91 -6.17
N ARG A 720 2.78 12.89 -6.84
CA ARG A 720 2.98 11.47 -6.46
C ARG A 720 4.40 10.99 -6.73
N ALA A 721 5.05 11.50 -7.78
CA ALA A 721 6.40 11.11 -8.16
C ALA A 721 7.48 11.76 -7.30
N TYR A 722 7.31 13.03 -6.93
CA TYR A 722 8.36 13.84 -6.29
C TYR A 722 7.98 14.36 -4.89
N GLY A 723 6.73 14.18 -4.46
CA GLY A 723 6.30 14.54 -3.11
C GLY A 723 6.98 13.63 -2.06
N PRO A 724 7.57 14.19 -1.00
CA PRO A 724 8.33 13.42 -0.01
C PRO A 724 7.50 12.32 0.67
N GLU A 725 6.21 12.56 0.86
CA GLU A 725 5.32 11.67 1.61
C GLU A 725 5.08 10.33 0.91
N PHE A 726 5.34 10.27 -0.40
CA PHE A 726 5.17 9.05 -1.21
C PHE A 726 6.43 8.17 -1.22
N GLY A 727 7.55 8.65 -0.65
CA GLY A 727 8.76 7.85 -0.45
C GLY A 727 9.40 7.27 -1.71
N ARG A 728 9.09 7.81 -2.90
CA ARG A 728 9.62 7.33 -4.18
C ARG A 728 11.13 7.60 -4.29
N PRO A 729 11.95 6.63 -4.72
CA PRO A 729 13.37 6.85 -4.96
C PRO A 729 13.58 7.78 -6.17
N LEU A 730 14.53 8.70 -6.06
CA LEU A 730 14.86 9.69 -7.08
C LEU A 730 16.34 9.54 -7.48
N ARG A 731 16.63 9.69 -8.77
CA ARG A 731 17.99 9.72 -9.31
C ARG A 731 18.23 11.07 -9.99
N PRO A 732 18.89 12.05 -9.32
CA PRO A 732 19.20 13.34 -9.92
C PRO A 732 19.94 13.21 -11.25
N VAL A 733 19.66 14.12 -12.19
CA VAL A 733 20.37 14.20 -13.47
C VAL A 733 21.64 15.02 -13.27
N TRP A 734 22.80 14.45 -13.59
CA TRP A 734 24.06 15.15 -13.52
C TRP A 734 24.40 15.81 -14.84
N ILE A 735 24.86 17.06 -14.75
CA ILE A 735 25.43 17.81 -15.86
C ILE A 735 26.82 18.31 -15.50
N ALA A 736 27.64 18.56 -16.51
CA ALA A 736 28.86 19.34 -16.41
C ALA A 736 28.60 20.73 -17.02
N ALA A 737 28.84 21.80 -16.26
CA ALA A 737 28.73 23.18 -16.74
C ALA A 737 30.11 23.83 -16.81
N HIS A 738 30.44 24.46 -17.93
CA HIS A 738 31.74 25.09 -18.14
C HIS A 738 31.91 26.26 -17.17
N ARG A 739 33.12 26.45 -16.62
CA ARG A 739 33.43 27.50 -15.63
C ARG A 739 33.16 28.92 -16.10
N SER A 740 33.04 29.15 -17.41
CA SER A 740 32.66 30.46 -17.96
C SER A 740 31.18 30.83 -17.73
N ILE A 741 30.34 29.88 -17.32
CA ILE A 741 28.89 30.07 -17.11
C ILE A 741 28.42 29.56 -15.75
N ALA A 742 29.32 29.04 -14.93
CA ALA A 742 29.00 28.41 -13.66
C ALA A 742 30.09 28.70 -12.63
N GLU A 743 29.66 28.84 -11.38
CA GLU A 743 30.52 29.12 -10.24
C GLU A 743 30.33 28.04 -9.16
N ALA A 744 31.39 27.80 -8.41
CA ALA A 744 31.39 26.83 -7.32
C ALA A 744 32.24 27.33 -6.15
N GLY A 745 31.90 26.88 -4.95
CA GLY A 745 32.70 27.09 -3.75
C GLY A 745 32.49 25.95 -2.75
N SER A 746 33.54 25.62 -2.01
CA SER A 746 33.49 24.59 -0.96
C SER A 746 34.29 25.01 0.27
N LEU A 747 34.02 24.38 1.41
CA LEU A 747 34.82 24.58 2.63
C LEU A 747 36.28 24.12 2.44
N ALA A 748 36.49 23.00 1.75
CA ALA A 748 37.82 22.41 1.57
C ALA A 748 38.67 23.16 0.53
N ALA A 749 38.02 23.75 -0.47
CA ALA A 749 38.69 24.49 -1.55
C ALA A 749 37.84 25.72 -1.95
N PRO A 750 38.08 26.89 -1.33
CA PRO A 750 37.39 28.13 -1.69
C PRO A 750 37.45 28.42 -3.20
N GLY A 751 36.30 28.72 -3.80
CA GLY A 751 36.16 28.97 -5.25
C GLY A 751 36.27 27.73 -6.15
N ARG A 752 36.35 26.51 -5.59
CA ARG A 752 36.42 25.25 -6.32
C ARG A 752 35.48 24.19 -5.72
N GLN A 753 35.24 23.13 -6.48
CA GLN A 753 34.54 21.94 -5.98
C GLN A 753 35.46 21.08 -5.11
N ASP A 754 34.85 20.28 -4.24
CA ASP A 754 35.52 19.27 -3.41
C ASP A 754 35.31 17.89 -4.04
N ASP A 755 36.39 17.34 -4.60
CA ASP A 755 36.43 16.01 -5.22
C ASP A 755 36.07 14.89 -4.25
N GLY A 756 36.39 15.04 -2.96
CA GLY A 756 36.02 14.07 -1.93
C GLY A 756 34.52 14.04 -1.69
N LEU A 757 33.84 15.19 -1.74
CA LEU A 757 32.38 15.26 -1.69
C LEU A 757 31.74 14.66 -2.94
N LEU A 758 32.26 14.99 -4.13
CA LEU A 758 31.77 14.41 -5.38
C LEU A 758 31.92 12.89 -5.39
N GLY A 759 33.05 12.36 -4.94
CA GLY A 759 33.29 10.92 -4.82
C GLY A 759 32.35 10.22 -3.84
N ARG A 760 31.91 10.90 -2.76
CA ARG A 760 30.89 10.35 -1.85
C ARG A 760 29.48 10.34 -2.44
N SER A 761 29.17 11.24 -3.38
CA SER A 761 27.84 11.32 -4.02
C SER A 761 27.71 10.48 -5.31
N LEU A 762 28.83 10.07 -5.91
CA LEU A 762 28.88 9.39 -7.21
C LEU A 762 29.61 8.04 -7.18
N GLU A 763 30.24 7.70 -6.06
CA GLU A 763 31.31 6.70 -5.97
C GLU A 763 32.55 7.09 -6.82
N PRO A 764 33.75 6.60 -6.47
CA PRO A 764 34.96 6.88 -7.26
C PRO A 764 34.83 6.46 -8.74
N ALA A 765 34.18 5.31 -9.00
CA ALA A 765 33.98 4.80 -10.36
C ALA A 765 33.01 5.68 -11.18
N GLY A 766 31.90 6.12 -10.58
CA GLY A 766 30.95 7.00 -11.24
C GLY A 766 31.54 8.38 -11.54
N LEU A 767 32.31 8.95 -10.60
CA LEU A 767 33.03 10.20 -10.82
C LEU A 767 34.04 10.08 -11.97
N SER A 768 34.82 8.99 -12.02
CA SER A 768 35.75 8.73 -13.13
C SER A 768 35.01 8.64 -14.46
N ALA A 769 33.95 7.83 -14.53
CA ALA A 769 33.16 7.65 -15.75
C ALA A 769 32.55 8.97 -16.25
N PHE A 770 32.14 9.87 -15.35
CA PHE A 770 31.66 11.20 -15.71
C PHE A 770 32.77 12.12 -16.23
N ARG A 771 33.96 12.07 -15.63
CA ARG A 771 35.13 12.81 -16.12
C ARG A 771 35.60 12.31 -17.48
N ASP A 772 35.59 11.00 -17.71
CA ASP A 772 35.98 10.39 -18.97
C ASP A 772 35.09 10.88 -20.14
N ARG A 773 33.79 11.09 -19.89
CA ARG A 773 32.86 11.67 -20.88
C ARG A 773 33.20 13.12 -21.27
N LEU A 774 33.91 13.85 -20.42
CA LEU A 774 34.38 15.21 -20.72
C LEU A 774 35.74 15.20 -21.45
N GLY A 775 36.42 14.05 -21.48
CA GLY A 775 37.76 13.89 -22.06
C GLY A 775 38.79 14.78 -21.36
N GLY A 776 39.80 15.24 -22.10
CA GLY A 776 40.88 16.09 -21.59
C GLY A 776 40.46 17.50 -21.12
N ARG A 777 39.16 17.81 -21.08
CA ARG A 777 38.60 19.11 -20.65
C ARG A 777 37.91 19.05 -19.30
N ALA A 778 37.98 17.94 -18.55
CA ALA A 778 37.23 17.78 -17.30
C ALA A 778 37.45 18.94 -16.30
N GLU A 779 38.67 19.50 -16.25
CA GLU A 779 39.03 20.62 -15.39
C GLU A 779 38.32 21.94 -15.76
N ASP A 780 37.84 22.10 -17.00
CA ASP A 780 37.14 23.29 -17.48
C ASP A 780 35.67 23.34 -17.01
N PHE A 781 35.19 22.27 -16.39
CA PHE A 781 33.80 22.12 -16.00
C PHE A 781 33.64 21.96 -14.48
N VAL A 782 32.45 22.31 -14.00
CA VAL A 782 31.95 21.93 -12.68
C VAL A 782 30.80 20.94 -12.82
N LEU A 783 30.74 19.96 -11.93
CA LEU A 783 29.67 18.96 -11.90
C LEU A 783 28.49 19.45 -11.07
N LEU A 784 27.28 19.34 -11.60
CA LEU A 784 26.05 19.81 -10.98
C LEU A 784 24.95 18.74 -11.06
N PRO A 785 24.45 18.22 -9.92
CA PRO A 785 23.21 17.47 -9.89
C PRO A 785 22.01 18.40 -10.07
N VAL A 786 21.02 17.95 -10.83
CA VAL A 786 19.78 18.66 -11.11
C VAL A 786 18.62 17.74 -10.78
N HIS A 787 17.60 18.27 -10.10
CA HIS A 787 16.41 17.47 -9.76
C HIS A 787 15.73 16.97 -11.06
N PRO A 788 15.26 15.71 -11.15
CA PRO A 788 14.73 15.16 -12.40
C PRO A 788 13.57 15.98 -12.99
N TRP A 789 12.61 16.37 -12.15
CA TRP A 789 11.53 17.29 -12.56
C TRP A 789 12.08 18.64 -13.06
N GLN A 790 13.10 19.19 -12.39
CA GLN A 790 13.68 20.48 -12.78
C GLN A 790 14.36 20.39 -14.14
N TRP A 791 15.07 19.28 -14.40
CA TRP A 791 15.70 19.02 -15.69
C TRP A 791 14.65 18.95 -16.80
N LEU A 792 13.61 18.15 -16.61
CA LEU A 792 12.53 17.93 -17.58
C LEU A 792 11.71 19.19 -17.87
N ARG A 793 11.44 20.03 -16.85
CA ARG A 793 10.57 21.20 -17.00
C ARG A 793 11.30 22.48 -17.38
N VAL A 794 12.56 22.63 -16.98
CA VAL A 794 13.30 23.89 -17.11
C VAL A 794 14.70 23.66 -17.67
N GLY A 795 15.47 22.75 -17.06
CA GLY A 795 16.90 22.60 -17.32
C GLY A 795 17.24 22.29 -18.79
N GLU A 796 16.46 21.45 -19.45
CA GLU A 796 16.70 21.09 -20.84
C GLU A 796 16.59 22.31 -21.78
N ALA A 797 15.47 23.05 -21.70
CA ALA A 797 15.25 24.23 -22.54
C ALA A 797 16.18 25.40 -22.16
N ALA A 798 16.43 25.61 -20.86
CA ALA A 798 17.30 26.67 -20.38
C ALA A 798 18.77 26.48 -20.80
N THR A 799 19.21 25.24 -20.98
CA THR A 799 20.61 24.94 -21.35
C THR A 799 20.83 24.70 -22.83
N GLU A 800 19.80 24.70 -23.68
CA GLU A 800 19.90 24.33 -25.11
C GLU A 800 21.06 25.03 -25.85
N ALA A 801 21.14 26.36 -25.77
CA ALA A 801 22.21 27.13 -26.41
C ALA A 801 23.60 26.77 -25.86
N GLN A 802 23.71 26.55 -24.55
CA GLN A 802 24.97 26.19 -23.89
C GLN A 802 25.38 24.75 -24.20
N ARG A 803 24.43 23.82 -24.36
CA ARG A 803 24.67 22.45 -24.81
C ARG A 803 25.22 22.44 -26.24
N ARG A 804 24.59 23.19 -27.16
CA ARG A 804 25.09 23.33 -28.55
C ARG A 804 26.48 23.97 -28.62
N ALA A 805 26.77 24.90 -27.72
CA ALA A 805 28.09 25.52 -27.61
C ALA A 805 29.13 24.64 -26.87
N GLY A 806 28.78 23.43 -26.45
CA GLY A 806 29.67 22.53 -25.70
C GLY A 806 30.03 23.04 -24.30
N ARG A 807 29.26 24.00 -23.77
CA ARG A 807 29.43 24.59 -22.43
C ARG A 807 28.59 23.89 -21.35
N VAL A 808 27.61 23.07 -21.75
CA VAL A 808 26.91 22.15 -20.86
C VAL A 808 26.94 20.76 -21.48
N VAL A 809 27.30 19.74 -20.70
CA VAL A 809 27.29 18.33 -21.10
C VAL A 809 26.42 17.54 -20.15
N VAL A 810 25.48 16.74 -20.67
CA VAL A 810 24.63 15.88 -19.84
C VAL A 810 25.37 14.57 -19.55
N LEU A 811 25.57 14.27 -18.27
CA LEU A 811 26.30 13.10 -17.80
C LEU A 811 25.39 11.92 -17.47
N GLY A 812 24.10 12.18 -17.24
CA GLY A 812 23.09 11.13 -17.01
C GLY A 812 22.66 11.01 -15.55
N PRO A 813 21.88 9.99 -15.20
CA PRO A 813 21.32 9.84 -13.86
C PRO A 813 22.40 9.50 -12.82
N SER A 814 22.14 9.87 -11.57
CA SER A 814 22.99 9.51 -10.44
C SER A 814 23.04 7.98 -10.23
N PRO A 815 24.21 7.42 -9.90
CA PRO A 815 24.34 6.01 -9.51
C PRO A 815 23.66 5.72 -8.18
N HIS A 816 23.55 6.71 -7.28
CA HIS A 816 22.83 6.59 -6.02
C HIS A 816 21.34 6.90 -6.19
N GLU A 817 20.54 6.30 -5.31
CA GLU A 817 19.12 6.62 -5.14
C GLU A 817 18.94 7.55 -3.95
N TYR A 818 18.02 8.50 -4.09
CA TYR A 818 17.75 9.49 -3.06
C TYR A 818 16.27 9.50 -2.66
N GLY A 819 16.00 9.88 -1.42
CA GLY A 819 14.64 10.17 -0.92
C GLY A 819 14.46 11.67 -0.71
N ALA A 820 13.32 12.22 -1.14
CA ALA A 820 12.98 13.61 -0.88
C ALA A 820 12.63 13.81 0.60
N GLN A 821 13.21 14.84 1.23
CA GLN A 821 12.88 15.29 2.59
C GLN A 821 11.70 16.29 2.57
N ALA A 822 11.22 16.71 3.75
CA ALA A 822 10.08 17.63 3.90
C ALA A 822 10.16 18.92 3.05
N SER A 823 11.36 19.41 2.71
CA SER A 823 11.54 20.57 1.83
C SER A 823 11.29 20.27 0.34
N ILE A 824 11.01 19.02 -0.03
CA ILE A 824 10.86 18.46 -1.39
C ILE A 824 12.20 18.42 -2.15
N ARG A 825 12.89 19.55 -2.21
CA ARG A 825 14.11 19.74 -3.00
C ARG A 825 15.41 19.31 -2.34
N THR A 826 15.35 18.84 -1.08
CA THR A 826 16.53 18.30 -0.38
C THR A 826 16.40 16.80 -0.37
N LEU A 827 17.43 16.14 -0.88
CA LEU A 827 17.44 14.72 -1.19
C LEU A 827 18.45 14.04 -0.26
N ALA A 828 17.98 13.14 0.60
CA ALA A 828 18.82 12.29 1.43
C ALA A 828 19.24 11.05 0.63
N ASP A 829 20.49 10.64 0.76
CA ASP A 829 21.03 9.49 0.05
C ASP A 829 20.51 8.18 0.67
N ARG A 830 19.87 7.33 -0.13
CA ARG A 830 19.34 6.02 0.29
C ARG A 830 20.33 4.89 0.03
N THR A 831 21.26 5.09 -0.89
CA THR A 831 22.31 4.11 -1.21
C THR A 831 23.41 4.14 -0.14
N ALA A 832 23.78 5.32 0.33
CA ALA A 832 24.76 5.54 1.38
C ALA A 832 24.26 6.60 2.39
N PRO A 833 23.54 6.22 3.46
CA PRO A 833 22.92 7.17 4.40
C PRO A 833 23.87 8.17 5.09
N GLY A 834 25.16 7.84 5.17
CA GLY A 834 26.21 8.74 5.67
C GLY A 834 26.74 9.76 4.66
N ALA A 835 26.36 9.65 3.38
CA ALA A 835 26.74 10.58 2.32
C ALA A 835 26.02 11.93 2.48
N PRO A 836 26.57 13.02 1.92
CA PRO A 836 25.92 14.33 2.00
C PRO A 836 24.57 14.33 1.29
N SER A 837 23.58 14.98 1.91
CA SER A 837 22.32 15.32 1.26
C SER A 837 22.52 16.37 0.17
N LEU A 838 21.69 16.30 -0.88
CA LEU A 838 21.71 17.24 -2.01
C LEU A 838 20.50 18.17 -1.94
N LYS A 839 20.72 19.47 -1.76
CA LYS A 839 19.69 20.49 -1.88
C LYS A 839 19.72 21.07 -3.29
N LEU A 840 18.70 20.80 -4.08
CA LEU A 840 18.65 21.11 -5.50
C LEU A 840 17.70 22.27 -5.79
N ALA A 841 17.95 23.02 -6.87
CA ALA A 841 17.00 24.00 -7.36
C ALA A 841 15.72 23.31 -7.86
N LEU A 842 14.56 23.90 -7.55
CA LEU A 842 13.26 23.41 -7.99
C LEU A 842 12.30 24.59 -8.25
N SER A 843 11.91 24.81 -9.50
CA SER A 843 11.08 25.93 -9.95
C SER A 843 9.58 25.72 -9.66
N ILE A 844 9.27 25.31 -8.42
CA ILE A 844 7.90 25.31 -7.88
C ILE A 844 7.75 26.41 -6.83
N ARG A 845 6.50 26.77 -6.54
CA ARG A 845 6.15 27.61 -5.40
C ARG A 845 5.41 26.76 -4.39
N ASN A 846 5.95 26.65 -3.18
CA ASN A 846 5.33 25.88 -2.10
C ASN A 846 5.34 26.70 -0.82
N THR A 847 4.23 26.69 -0.08
CA THR A 847 4.05 27.59 1.06
C THR A 847 4.44 29.00 0.64
N SER A 848 3.95 29.41 -0.54
CA SER A 848 4.00 30.81 -0.91
C SER A 848 5.43 31.35 -1.25
N THR A 849 6.47 30.52 -1.20
CA THR A 849 7.86 30.89 -1.56
C THR A 849 8.36 30.07 -2.74
N ALA A 850 9.10 30.70 -3.65
CA ALA A 850 9.79 30.03 -4.74
C ALA A 850 10.87 29.08 -4.19
N ARG A 851 11.02 27.91 -4.80
CA ARG A 851 11.99 26.87 -4.37
C ARG A 851 13.23 26.82 -5.27
N THR A 852 13.54 27.92 -5.95
CA THR A 852 14.82 28.17 -6.62
C THR A 852 15.94 28.45 -5.60
N LEU A 853 17.19 28.33 -6.02
CA LEU A 853 18.38 28.58 -5.20
C LEU A 853 19.22 29.67 -5.87
N ALA A 854 19.15 30.90 -5.36
CA ALA A 854 19.85 32.01 -5.96
C ALA A 854 21.39 31.81 -5.89
N PRO A 855 22.15 32.14 -6.95
CA PRO A 855 23.58 31.87 -6.97
C PRO A 855 24.37 32.46 -5.79
N HIS A 856 24.06 33.70 -5.37
CA HIS A 856 24.74 34.34 -4.25
C HIS A 856 24.53 33.59 -2.92
N THR A 857 23.32 33.06 -2.64
CA THR A 857 23.09 32.27 -1.42
C THR A 857 23.79 30.92 -1.49
N VAL A 858 23.80 30.27 -2.66
CA VAL A 858 24.51 29.00 -2.88
C VAL A 858 26.02 29.13 -2.66
N LEU A 859 26.62 30.21 -3.16
CA LEU A 859 28.06 30.47 -2.98
C LEU A 859 28.41 30.89 -1.55
N ASN A 860 27.47 31.53 -0.83
CA ASN A 860 27.62 31.86 0.58
C ASN A 860 27.47 30.66 1.52
N ALA A 861 26.77 29.60 1.11
CA ALA A 861 26.50 28.41 1.93
C ALA A 861 27.74 27.83 2.66
N PRO A 862 28.86 27.52 1.95
CA PRO A 862 30.07 27.02 2.61
C PRO A 862 30.76 28.06 3.52
N ILE A 863 30.66 29.36 3.18
CA ILE A 863 31.27 30.45 3.94
C ILE A 863 30.54 30.62 5.28
N VAL A 864 29.21 30.66 5.25
CA VAL A 864 28.37 30.75 6.44
C VAL A 864 28.56 29.52 7.32
N SER A 865 28.59 28.32 6.74
CA SER A 865 28.80 27.08 7.50
C SER A 865 30.16 27.04 8.19
N ALA A 866 31.23 27.48 7.51
CA ALA A 866 32.56 27.58 8.12
C ALA A 866 32.57 28.58 9.28
N TRP A 867 31.96 29.74 9.08
CA TRP A 867 31.86 30.78 10.10
C TRP A 867 31.08 30.33 11.34
N LEU A 868 29.92 29.70 11.17
CA LEU A 868 29.15 29.17 12.29
C LEU A 868 29.91 28.06 13.05
N ALA A 869 30.69 27.23 12.34
CA ALA A 869 31.54 26.23 12.97
C ALA A 869 32.66 26.88 13.81
N GLU A 870 33.27 27.97 13.33
CA GLU A 870 34.24 28.75 14.12
C GLU A 870 33.61 29.38 15.36
N VAL A 871 32.40 29.96 15.23
CA VAL A 871 31.65 30.53 16.36
C VAL A 871 31.35 29.45 17.40
N ALA A 872 30.80 28.31 16.97
CA ALA A 872 30.51 27.20 17.87
C ALA A 872 31.77 26.64 18.55
N ALA A 873 32.90 26.58 17.83
CA ALA A 873 34.18 26.16 18.38
C ALA A 873 34.79 27.21 19.33
N GLY A 874 34.48 28.50 19.17
CA GLY A 874 34.93 29.57 20.06
C GLY A 874 34.12 29.67 21.36
N SER A 875 32.82 29.39 21.31
CA SER A 875 31.90 29.52 22.44
C SER A 875 31.92 28.29 23.37
N ALA A 876 32.29 28.47 24.65
CA ALA A 876 32.36 27.38 25.61
C ALA A 876 31.01 26.66 25.79
N TYR A 877 29.93 27.43 25.91
CA TYR A 877 28.59 26.88 26.06
C TYR A 877 28.17 26.06 24.83
N LEU A 878 28.40 26.56 23.61
CA LEU A 878 28.01 25.84 22.39
C LEU A 878 28.79 24.52 22.26
N ARG A 879 30.11 24.52 22.53
CA ARG A 879 30.91 23.28 22.59
C ARG A 879 30.34 22.27 23.58
N ASP A 880 30.06 22.72 24.80
CA ASP A 880 29.61 21.84 25.89
C ASP A 880 28.16 21.34 25.67
N SER A 881 27.32 22.15 25.03
CA SER A 881 25.96 21.75 24.64
C SER A 881 25.94 20.58 23.64
N GLY A 882 27.04 20.42 22.88
CA GLY A 882 27.16 19.42 21.83
C GLY A 882 26.26 19.66 20.62
N VAL A 883 25.79 20.91 20.43
CA VAL A 883 25.02 21.32 19.24
C VAL A 883 25.74 20.89 17.97
N VAL A 884 24.98 20.33 17.03
CA VAL A 884 25.48 19.89 15.73
C VAL A 884 25.04 20.89 14.67
N LEU A 885 25.98 21.43 13.92
CA LEU A 885 25.70 22.27 12.76
C LEU A 885 25.93 21.43 11.50
N LEU A 886 24.86 21.06 10.80
CA LEU A 886 24.94 20.27 9.57
C LEU A 886 25.45 21.15 8.43
N ALA A 887 26.77 21.14 8.25
CA ALA A 887 27.46 22.07 7.37
C ALA A 887 27.03 21.91 5.90
N GLU A 888 26.74 23.02 5.24
CA GLU A 888 26.54 23.11 3.80
C GLU A 888 27.90 23.22 3.12
N ARG A 889 28.51 22.07 2.82
CA ARG A 889 29.94 21.98 2.50
C ARG A 889 30.35 22.51 1.15
N MET A 890 29.45 22.52 0.18
CA MET A 890 29.74 22.93 -1.19
C MET A 890 28.49 23.49 -1.85
N GLY A 891 28.65 24.56 -2.63
CA GLY A 891 27.61 25.14 -3.47
C GLY A 891 28.09 25.25 -4.91
N VAL A 892 27.19 24.97 -5.87
CA VAL A 892 27.46 25.07 -7.32
C VAL A 892 26.25 25.71 -7.99
N ALA A 893 26.46 26.71 -8.84
CA ALA A 893 25.39 27.41 -9.54
C ALA A 893 25.77 27.73 -10.99
N VAL A 894 24.85 27.52 -11.93
CA VAL A 894 24.95 28.12 -13.28
C VAL A 894 24.49 29.57 -13.18
N THR A 895 25.37 30.51 -13.52
CA THR A 895 25.15 31.96 -13.39
C THR A 895 24.69 32.59 -14.70
N ALA A 896 24.99 31.98 -15.84
CA ALA A 896 24.53 32.47 -17.13
C ALA A 896 23.03 32.23 -17.33
N LEU A 897 22.31 33.28 -17.75
CA LEU A 897 20.91 33.18 -18.13
C LEU A 897 20.75 32.83 -19.62
N PRO A 898 19.68 32.11 -20.00
CA PRO A 898 19.30 31.96 -21.39
C PRO A 898 19.05 33.32 -22.06
N ALA A 899 19.38 33.46 -23.34
CA ALA A 899 19.23 34.75 -24.06
C ALA A 899 17.78 35.27 -24.11
N TRP A 900 16.79 34.38 -23.97
CA TRP A 900 15.37 34.72 -23.94
C TRP A 900 14.89 35.16 -22.54
N ASP A 901 15.63 34.86 -21.48
CA ASP A 901 15.25 35.15 -20.10
C ASP A 901 15.89 36.47 -19.61
N ARG A 902 15.53 37.57 -20.27
CA ARG A 902 16.07 38.91 -19.94
C ARG A 902 15.66 39.39 -18.56
N ASP A 903 14.52 38.91 -18.06
CA ASP A 903 13.95 39.28 -16.77
C ASP A 903 14.47 38.42 -15.61
N GLY A 904 15.29 37.39 -15.91
CA GLY A 904 15.97 36.56 -14.91
C GLY A 904 15.04 35.59 -14.18
N THR A 905 13.95 35.16 -14.81
CA THR A 905 12.96 34.22 -14.25
C THR A 905 13.54 32.83 -13.97
N THR A 906 14.58 32.42 -14.70
CA THR A 906 15.32 31.16 -14.54
C THR A 906 16.55 31.29 -13.65
N ARG A 907 16.77 32.47 -13.05
CA ARG A 907 17.89 32.66 -12.13
C ARG A 907 17.77 31.72 -10.93
N GLY A 908 18.84 30.98 -10.66
CA GLY A 908 18.86 29.99 -9.58
C GLY A 908 18.02 28.73 -9.87
N ALA A 909 17.62 28.52 -11.13
CA ALA A 909 16.94 27.30 -11.57
C ALA A 909 17.89 26.10 -11.73
N LEU A 910 19.20 26.34 -11.77
CA LEU A 910 20.25 25.32 -11.92
C LEU A 910 21.34 25.57 -10.88
N SER A 911 21.08 25.12 -9.65
CA SER A 911 22.03 25.23 -8.54
C SER A 911 21.83 24.09 -7.55
N ALA A 912 22.89 23.77 -6.81
CA ALA A 912 22.89 22.71 -5.81
C ALA A 912 23.78 23.07 -4.61
N ILE A 913 23.41 22.56 -3.44
CA ILE A 913 24.19 22.62 -2.20
C ILE A 913 24.35 21.19 -1.67
N TRP A 914 25.55 20.83 -1.23
CA TRP A 914 25.84 19.59 -0.52
C TRP A 914 25.84 19.87 0.97
N ARG A 915 25.06 19.12 1.75
CA ARG A 915 24.97 19.30 3.20
C ARG A 915 25.22 18.00 3.93
N ASP A 916 25.91 18.07 5.06
CA ASP A 916 26.13 16.92 5.93
C ASP A 916 24.83 16.17 6.27
N SER A 917 24.91 14.84 6.24
CA SER A 917 23.88 13.97 6.78
C SER A 917 23.92 14.01 8.31
N VAL A 918 22.79 13.75 8.98
CA VAL A 918 22.78 13.64 10.45
C VAL A 918 23.44 12.35 10.92
N THR A 919 23.37 11.29 10.12
CA THR A 919 23.78 9.93 10.49
C THR A 919 25.22 9.87 11.03
N PRO A 920 26.23 10.51 10.40
CA PRO A 920 27.60 10.54 10.93
C PRO A 920 27.79 11.27 12.28
N HIS A 921 26.80 12.04 12.74
CA HIS A 921 26.87 12.81 13.99
C HIS A 921 26.20 12.11 15.19
N LEU A 922 25.57 10.96 14.96
CA LEU A 922 24.95 10.15 16.00
C LEU A 922 26.01 9.45 16.84
N ARG A 923 25.85 9.50 18.17
CA ARG A 923 26.62 8.70 19.13
C ARG A 923 25.98 7.33 19.30
N GLU A 924 26.72 6.39 19.86
CA GLU A 924 26.19 5.06 20.18
C GLU A 924 24.92 5.17 21.06
N GLY A 925 23.87 4.44 20.64
CA GLY A 925 22.53 4.44 21.24
C GLY A 925 21.67 5.69 20.96
N GLU A 926 22.18 6.68 20.22
CA GLU A 926 21.44 7.90 19.87
C GLU A 926 20.63 7.68 18.58
N GLY A 927 19.38 8.14 18.57
CA GLY A 927 18.53 8.27 17.39
C GLY A 927 18.24 9.74 17.06
N ALA A 928 17.69 10.00 15.88
CA ALA A 928 17.31 11.34 15.43
C ALA A 928 15.87 11.38 14.95
N VAL A 929 15.16 12.46 15.28
CA VAL A 929 13.85 12.77 14.69
C VAL A 929 13.78 14.24 14.24
N PRO A 930 13.08 14.55 13.13
CA PRO A 930 12.70 15.93 12.84
C PRO A 930 11.92 16.52 14.02
N PHE A 931 12.15 17.80 14.33
CA PHE A 931 11.36 18.49 15.37
C PHE A 931 9.86 18.48 15.08
N ALA A 932 9.48 18.47 13.79
CA ALA A 932 8.08 18.35 13.36
C ALA A 932 7.40 17.06 13.86
N ALA A 933 8.14 15.97 14.06
CA ALA A 933 7.59 14.71 14.59
C ALA A 933 7.07 14.84 16.03
N LEU A 934 7.59 15.80 16.82
CA LEU A 934 7.16 16.00 18.21
C LEU A 934 5.68 16.39 18.34
N THR A 935 5.11 16.94 17.26
CA THR A 935 3.71 17.35 17.19
C THR A 935 2.88 16.43 16.29
N HIS A 936 3.45 15.30 15.84
CA HIS A 936 2.76 14.36 14.96
C HIS A 936 1.78 13.47 15.74
N GLN A 937 0.65 13.17 15.09
CA GLN A 937 -0.31 12.17 15.54
C GLN A 937 -0.01 10.86 14.80
N ASP A 938 0.43 9.84 15.52
CA ASP A 938 0.81 8.54 14.95
C ASP A 938 -0.33 7.53 15.23
N GLY A 939 -1.27 7.42 14.29
CA GLY A 939 -2.52 6.69 14.51
C GLY A 939 -3.41 7.37 15.57
N GLU A 940 -3.87 6.61 16.56
CA GLU A 940 -4.75 7.16 17.62
C GLU A 940 -3.99 7.87 18.75
N ALA A 941 -2.66 7.75 18.81
CA ALA A 941 -1.84 8.35 19.86
C ALA A 941 -0.84 9.39 19.32
N PRO A 942 -0.46 10.40 20.12
CA PRO A 942 0.67 11.27 19.78
C PRO A 942 1.96 10.46 19.55
N PHE A 943 2.79 10.87 18.58
CA PHE A 943 4.07 10.22 18.29
C PHE A 943 4.97 10.08 19.52
N ILE A 944 5.00 11.11 20.37
CA ILE A 944 5.80 11.15 21.61
C ILE A 944 5.13 10.47 22.80
N ALA A 945 3.93 9.88 22.68
CA ALA A 945 3.18 9.35 23.82
C ALA A 945 3.98 8.33 24.63
N GLY A 946 4.69 7.41 23.95
CA GLY A 946 5.56 6.43 24.62
C GLY A 946 6.77 7.07 25.33
N TRP A 947 7.25 8.22 24.85
CA TRP A 947 8.35 8.96 25.48
C TRP A 947 7.88 9.65 26.76
N ILE A 948 6.71 10.30 26.68
CA ILE A 948 6.09 10.97 27.83
C ILE A 948 5.68 9.97 28.90
N ALA A 949 5.13 8.81 28.52
CA ALA A 949 4.80 7.74 29.46
C ALA A 949 6.02 7.21 30.22
N ARG A 950 7.21 7.21 29.58
CA ARG A 950 8.46 6.75 30.20
C ARG A 950 9.13 7.81 31.08
N HIS A 951 9.21 9.05 30.59
CA HIS A 951 10.07 10.08 31.19
C HIS A 951 9.30 11.14 32.00
N GLY A 952 7.97 11.18 31.86
CA GLY A 952 7.14 12.27 32.39
C GLY A 952 7.26 13.54 31.54
N ILE A 953 6.19 14.33 31.48
CA ILE A 953 6.12 15.50 30.59
C ILE A 953 7.05 16.64 31.01
N GLU A 954 7.08 17.03 32.28
CA GLU A 954 7.92 18.14 32.75
C GLU A 954 9.42 17.81 32.66
N PRO A 955 9.93 16.65 33.16
CA PRO A 955 11.35 16.33 33.04
C PRO A 955 11.82 16.24 31.59
N TRP A 956 10.99 15.66 30.72
CA TRP A 956 11.26 15.59 29.28
C TRP A 956 11.30 16.98 28.64
N LEU A 957 10.32 17.84 28.94
CA LEU A 957 10.25 19.20 28.40
C LEU A 957 11.44 20.04 28.87
N ASP A 958 11.79 20.00 30.15
CA ASP A 958 12.94 20.74 30.67
C ASP A 958 14.23 20.34 29.97
N ARG A 959 14.40 19.04 29.77
CA ARG A 959 15.54 18.52 29.05
C ARG A 959 15.53 18.98 27.60
N LEU A 960 14.39 18.92 26.92
CA LEU A 960 14.24 19.41 25.54
C LEU A 960 14.63 20.88 25.43
N LEU A 961 14.10 21.74 26.32
CA LEU A 961 14.42 23.16 26.33
C LEU A 961 15.92 23.39 26.56
N ALA A 962 16.54 22.67 27.48
CA ALA A 962 17.96 22.80 27.78
C ALA A 962 18.86 22.42 26.60
N VAL A 963 18.53 21.34 25.87
CA VAL A 963 19.42 20.79 24.83
C VAL A 963 19.08 21.23 23.42
N ALA A 964 17.88 21.76 23.18
CA ALA A 964 17.42 22.15 21.85
C ALA A 964 17.10 23.64 21.72
N MET A 965 16.43 24.25 22.71
CA MET A 965 16.11 25.68 22.65
C MET A 965 17.31 26.55 23.04
N LEU A 966 17.95 26.26 24.18
CA LEU A 966 19.00 27.14 24.70
C LEU A 966 20.23 27.30 23.78
N PRO A 967 20.73 26.28 23.05
CA PRO A 967 21.82 26.48 22.07
C PRO A 967 21.48 27.49 20.98
N VAL A 968 20.25 27.43 20.45
CA VAL A 968 19.76 28.38 19.44
C VAL A 968 19.65 29.79 20.04
N VAL A 969 19.09 29.89 21.24
CA VAL A 969 18.97 31.19 21.93
C VAL A 969 20.34 31.76 22.27
N HIS A 970 21.30 30.93 22.67
CA HIS A 970 22.66 31.37 22.99
C HIS A 970 23.37 31.97 21.78
N LEU A 971 23.17 31.42 20.57
CA LEU A 971 23.70 32.03 19.34
C LEU A 971 23.22 33.47 19.15
N LEU A 972 21.94 33.76 19.40
CA LEU A 972 21.44 35.14 19.32
C LEU A 972 22.01 36.00 20.45
N LEU A 973 21.91 35.52 21.69
CA LEU A 973 22.15 36.37 22.85
C LEU A 973 23.63 36.58 23.15
N ALA A 974 24.48 35.58 22.97
CA ALA A 974 25.91 35.68 23.25
C ALA A 974 26.74 35.98 22.01
N GLU A 975 26.33 35.49 20.84
CA GLU A 975 27.11 35.58 19.60
C GLU A 975 26.53 36.58 18.59
N SER A 976 25.38 37.21 18.88
CA SER A 976 24.67 38.15 18.00
C SER A 976 24.20 37.55 16.66
N ILE A 977 23.89 36.25 16.63
CA ILE A 977 23.52 35.49 15.42
C ILE A 977 22.13 34.88 15.57
N ALA A 978 21.18 35.33 14.75
CA ALA A 978 19.86 34.72 14.65
C ALA A 978 19.85 33.61 13.60
N LEU A 979 19.29 32.45 13.96
CA LEU A 979 19.04 31.33 13.04
C LEU A 979 17.55 31.14 12.82
N GLU A 980 17.15 30.87 11.58
CA GLU A 980 15.78 30.45 11.23
C GLU A 980 15.48 29.05 11.79
N SER A 981 14.97 29.00 13.02
CA SER A 981 14.89 27.78 13.82
C SER A 981 13.47 27.21 13.92
N HIS A 982 12.76 27.21 12.80
CA HIS A 982 11.47 26.55 12.69
C HIS A 982 11.63 25.01 12.72
N GLN A 983 10.53 24.27 12.91
CA GLN A 983 10.58 22.81 13.12
C GLN A 983 11.34 22.03 12.03
N GLN A 984 11.26 22.48 10.77
CA GLN A 984 11.96 21.83 9.66
C GLN A 984 13.48 22.02 9.70
N ASN A 985 14.04 22.99 10.42
CA ASN A 985 15.48 23.26 10.46
C ASN A 985 16.15 22.70 11.73
N MET A 986 15.38 22.02 12.57
CA MET A 986 15.85 21.42 13.82
C MET A 986 15.64 19.90 13.79
N VAL A 987 16.65 19.17 14.26
CA VAL A 987 16.60 17.72 14.44
C VAL A 987 16.90 17.42 15.91
N LEU A 988 15.99 16.72 16.57
CA LEU A 988 16.18 16.29 17.94
C LEU A 988 17.00 14.99 17.96
N LEU A 989 18.14 15.01 18.65
CA LEU A 989 18.90 13.81 18.95
C LEU A 989 18.47 13.26 20.32
N HIS A 990 18.18 11.97 20.41
CA HIS A 990 17.61 11.37 21.62
C HIS A 990 18.14 9.96 21.91
N ARG A 991 17.95 9.49 23.15
CA ARG A 991 18.10 8.07 23.53
C ARG A 991 16.77 7.57 24.06
N ASP A 992 16.11 6.66 23.33
CA ASP A 992 14.78 6.13 23.66
C ASP A 992 13.72 7.20 23.99
N GLY A 993 13.78 8.32 23.28
CA GLY A 993 12.91 9.49 23.46
C GLY A 993 13.41 10.53 24.46
N TRP A 994 14.48 10.28 25.22
CA TRP A 994 15.07 11.28 26.11
C TRP A 994 15.92 12.30 25.31
N PRO A 995 15.62 13.61 25.37
CA PRO A 995 16.35 14.63 24.62
C PRO A 995 17.82 14.71 25.06
N THR A 996 18.73 14.61 24.09
CA THR A 996 20.18 14.65 24.38
C THR A 996 20.85 15.90 23.84
N ARG A 997 20.62 16.22 22.56
CA ARG A 997 21.24 17.33 21.81
C ARG A 997 20.35 17.75 20.65
N VAL A 998 20.74 18.80 19.94
CA VAL A 998 20.06 19.28 18.73
C VAL A 998 21.03 19.39 17.56
N ALA A 999 20.56 19.06 16.36
CA ALA A 999 21.22 19.41 15.11
C ALA A 999 20.43 20.49 14.36
N LEU A 1000 21.14 21.45 13.79
CA LEU A 1000 20.62 22.60 13.05
C LEU A 1000 21.07 22.54 11.59
N LYS A 1001 20.24 23.03 10.67
CA LYS A 1001 20.50 22.99 9.23
C LYS A 1001 19.88 24.16 8.47
N ASP A 1002 20.22 24.26 7.18
CA ASP A 1002 19.68 25.24 6.22
C ASP A 1002 20.17 26.69 6.47
N PHE A 1003 21.48 26.93 6.39
CA PHE A 1003 22.13 28.20 6.80
C PHE A 1003 22.30 29.24 5.68
N HIS A 1004 22.50 28.82 4.42
CA HIS A 1004 22.74 29.67 3.23
C HIS A 1004 21.83 30.90 3.07
N ASP A 1005 20.59 30.84 3.55
CA ASP A 1005 19.62 31.96 3.56
C ASP A 1005 18.91 32.09 4.93
N GLY A 1006 19.30 31.25 5.91
CA GLY A 1006 18.61 31.05 7.20
C GLY A 1006 19.33 31.68 8.39
N VAL A 1007 20.16 32.70 8.15
CA VAL A 1007 20.94 33.39 9.17
C VAL A 1007 20.70 34.90 9.07
N ARG A 1008 20.61 35.58 10.21
CA ARG A 1008 20.54 37.04 10.27
C ARG A 1008 21.45 37.60 11.36
N PHE A 1009 22.24 38.61 11.04
CA PHE A 1009 23.12 39.29 11.99
C PHE A 1009 23.38 40.74 11.59
N ILE A 1010 23.82 41.57 12.54
CA ILE A 1010 24.30 42.93 12.26
C ILE A 1010 25.82 42.90 12.12
N PRO A 1011 26.42 43.36 11.00
CA PRO A 1011 27.85 43.26 10.76
C PRO A 1011 28.76 43.82 11.86
N GLY A 1012 28.34 44.88 12.56
CA GLY A 1012 29.09 45.49 13.66
C GLY A 1012 29.02 44.75 14.99
N ASP A 1013 28.14 43.76 15.11
CA ASP A 1013 27.79 43.13 16.39
C ASP A 1013 28.36 41.72 16.58
N VAL A 1014 28.87 41.14 15.49
CA VAL A 1014 29.52 39.84 15.48
C VAL A 1014 31.03 40.01 15.64
N ALA A 1015 31.68 39.11 16.37
CA ALA A 1015 33.12 39.18 16.61
C ALA A 1015 33.95 39.09 15.30
N ARG A 1016 33.46 38.31 14.33
CA ARG A 1016 34.07 38.16 13.00
C ARG A 1016 32.97 38.18 11.95
N ARG A 1017 33.02 39.16 11.04
CA ARG A 1017 32.11 39.24 9.88
C ARG A 1017 32.57 38.27 8.77
N PRO A 1018 31.71 37.37 8.26
CA PRO A 1018 32.04 36.54 7.11
C PRO A 1018 32.09 37.37 5.82
N ALA A 1019 32.95 37.00 4.88
CA ALA A 1019 33.06 37.66 3.58
C ALA A 1019 32.02 37.09 2.60
N LEU A 1020 30.81 37.66 2.60
CA LEU A 1020 29.68 37.17 1.81
C LEU A 1020 29.60 37.84 0.43
N THR A 1021 29.13 37.11 -0.57
CA THR A 1021 28.60 37.67 -1.81
C THR A 1021 27.33 38.46 -1.51
N PRO A 1022 27.24 39.75 -1.88
CA PRO A 1022 26.09 40.59 -1.53
C PRO A 1022 24.83 40.17 -2.29
N THR A 1023 23.67 40.43 -1.70
CA THR A 1023 22.36 40.23 -2.34
C THR A 1023 22.23 41.16 -3.56
N PRO A 1024 22.00 40.63 -4.78
CA PRO A 1024 21.81 41.46 -5.96
C PRO A 1024 20.55 42.34 -5.86
N PRO A 1025 20.57 43.61 -6.35
CA PRO A 1025 19.43 44.52 -6.27
C PRO A 1025 18.12 43.97 -6.84
N GLU A 1026 18.21 43.17 -7.90
CA GLU A 1026 17.07 42.52 -8.54
C GLU A 1026 16.47 41.39 -7.70
N HIS A 1027 17.26 40.69 -6.88
CA HIS A 1027 16.75 39.66 -5.96
C HIS A 1027 15.93 40.29 -4.85
N ALA A 1028 16.37 41.45 -4.34
CA ALA A 1028 15.64 42.22 -3.34
C ALA A 1028 14.27 42.74 -3.84
N ARG A 1029 14.08 42.90 -5.16
CA ARG A 1029 12.76 43.26 -5.74
C ARG A 1029 11.77 42.10 -5.71
N VAL A 1030 12.27 40.87 -5.80
CA VAL A 1030 11.45 39.64 -5.83
C VAL A 1030 11.19 39.13 -4.42
N ASN A 1031 12.19 39.25 -3.53
CA ASN A 1031 12.08 38.85 -2.13
C ASN A 1031 12.85 39.84 -1.23
N ALA A 1032 12.18 40.92 -0.84
CA ALA A 1032 12.76 41.98 -0.01
C ALA A 1032 13.22 41.50 1.38
N ASN A 1033 12.72 40.34 1.83
CA ASN A 1033 13.04 39.77 3.14
C ASN A 1033 14.15 38.70 3.10
N SER A 1034 14.72 38.40 1.93
CA SER A 1034 15.83 37.44 1.74
C SER A 1034 17.17 38.18 1.77
N TYR A 1035 17.68 38.38 2.99
CA TYR A 1035 18.99 38.96 3.27
C TYR A 1035 19.53 38.44 4.61
N VAL A 1036 20.86 38.41 4.70
CA VAL A 1036 21.61 37.90 5.88
C VAL A 1036 22.11 39.03 6.79
N GLU A 1037 22.56 40.14 6.20
CA GLU A 1037 23.09 41.28 6.96
C GLU A 1037 21.98 42.29 7.24
N ALA A 1038 21.57 42.41 8.51
CA ALA A 1038 20.53 43.32 8.97
C ALA A 1038 21.13 44.63 9.53
N THR A 1039 20.28 45.63 9.70
CA THR A 1039 20.63 46.93 10.30
C THR A 1039 19.91 47.22 11.61
N ASP A 1040 18.78 46.54 11.89
CA ASP A 1040 17.99 46.70 13.11
C ASP A 1040 18.07 45.45 14.01
N VAL A 1041 18.15 45.67 15.31
CA VAL A 1041 18.13 44.62 16.34
C VAL A 1041 16.77 43.94 16.43
N GLU A 1042 15.66 44.63 16.15
CA GLU A 1042 14.33 44.00 16.11
C GLU A 1042 14.24 43.00 14.95
N ASP A 1043 14.74 43.35 13.76
CA ASP A 1043 14.76 42.45 12.59
C ASP A 1043 15.56 41.16 12.85
N VAL A 1044 16.67 41.24 13.60
CA VAL A 1044 17.46 40.08 14.02
C VAL A 1044 16.72 39.25 15.07
N ARG A 1045 16.15 39.92 16.10
CA ARG A 1045 15.36 39.24 17.15
C ARG A 1045 14.18 38.51 16.56
N ASP A 1046 13.32 39.22 15.83
CA ASP A 1046 12.03 38.73 15.37
C ASP A 1046 12.20 37.60 14.34
N PHE A 1047 13.27 37.61 13.54
CA PHE A 1047 13.63 36.50 12.66
C PHE A 1047 13.76 35.16 13.39
N MET A 1048 14.50 35.12 14.51
CA MET A 1048 14.63 33.89 15.30
C MET A 1048 13.41 33.66 16.18
N VAL A 1049 12.84 34.72 16.78
CA VAL A 1049 11.75 34.57 17.73
C VAL A 1049 10.47 34.07 17.07
N ASP A 1050 10.14 34.58 15.88
CA ASP A 1050 9.00 34.08 15.10
C ASP A 1050 9.21 32.62 14.70
N ALA A 1051 10.41 32.27 14.23
CA ALA A 1051 10.75 30.91 13.82
C ALA A 1051 10.77 29.89 15.00
N LEU A 1052 11.50 30.20 16.07
CA LEU A 1052 11.72 29.29 17.21
C LEU A 1052 10.54 29.26 18.17
N PHE A 1053 10.02 30.43 18.56
CA PHE A 1053 8.95 30.51 19.55
C PHE A 1053 7.57 30.53 18.88
N GLY A 1054 7.41 31.19 17.72
CA GLY A 1054 6.12 31.40 17.04
C GLY A 1054 5.58 30.19 16.29
N VAL A 1055 6.39 29.59 15.41
CA VAL A 1055 5.97 28.46 14.54
C VAL A 1055 6.62 27.12 14.91
N ASN A 1056 7.35 27.07 16.03
CA ASN A 1056 7.96 25.85 16.54
C ASN A 1056 7.52 25.52 17.98
N LEU A 1057 8.00 26.26 19.00
CA LEU A 1057 7.68 25.95 20.39
C LEU A 1057 6.23 26.25 20.76
N ALA A 1058 5.60 27.30 20.21
CA ALA A 1058 4.17 27.52 20.41
C ALA A 1058 3.35 26.33 19.89
N GLU A 1059 3.67 25.81 18.70
CA GLU A 1059 3.01 24.63 18.14
C GLU A 1059 3.17 23.39 19.04
N LEU A 1060 4.34 23.21 19.68
CA LEU A 1060 4.55 22.17 20.68
C LEU A 1060 3.70 22.41 21.93
N GLY A 1061 3.71 23.63 22.49
CA GLY A 1061 2.89 23.98 23.66
C GLY A 1061 1.39 23.74 23.41
N PHE A 1062 0.89 24.17 22.25
CA PHE A 1062 -0.48 23.92 21.81
C PHE A 1062 -0.79 22.43 21.71
N TRP A 1063 0.15 21.66 21.14
CA TRP A 1063 -0.02 20.22 20.98
C TRP A 1063 -0.08 19.49 22.32
N LEU A 1064 0.80 19.85 23.27
CA LEU A 1064 0.81 19.28 24.62
C LEU A 1064 -0.50 19.60 25.38
N ASP A 1065 -1.03 20.81 25.24
CA ASP A 1065 -2.32 21.20 25.82
C ASP A 1065 -3.47 20.36 25.22
N LEU A 1066 -3.59 20.38 23.90
CA LEU A 1066 -4.73 19.78 23.19
C LEU A 1066 -4.72 18.25 23.15
N ARG A 1067 -3.58 17.59 23.34
CA ARG A 1067 -3.46 16.13 23.20
C ARG A 1067 -3.02 15.41 24.46
N LEU A 1068 -2.31 16.09 25.36
CA LEU A 1068 -1.81 15.51 26.60
C LEU A 1068 -2.32 16.24 27.85
N GLY A 1069 -3.17 17.25 27.71
CA GLY A 1069 -3.78 17.98 28.83
C GLY A 1069 -2.78 18.79 29.65
N TYR A 1070 -1.65 19.17 29.06
CA TYR A 1070 -0.61 19.96 29.74
C TYR A 1070 -0.78 21.45 29.44
N PRO A 1071 -1.20 22.28 30.41
CA PRO A 1071 -1.61 23.65 30.16
C PRO A 1071 -0.51 24.48 29.48
N GLU A 1072 -0.87 25.20 28.41
CA GLU A 1072 0.09 26.02 27.66
C GLU A 1072 0.75 27.12 28.53
N ALA A 1073 0.01 27.72 29.47
CA ALA A 1073 0.57 28.68 30.41
C ALA A 1073 1.75 28.08 31.20
N ARG A 1074 1.61 26.82 31.62
CA ARG A 1074 2.66 26.07 32.31
C ARG A 1074 3.85 25.77 31.39
N PHE A 1075 3.60 25.48 30.11
CA PHE A 1075 4.66 25.36 29.10
C PHE A 1075 5.52 26.63 29.02
N TRP A 1076 4.90 27.80 28.89
CA TRP A 1076 5.62 29.08 28.82
C TRP A 1076 6.34 29.45 30.12
N GLU A 1077 5.78 29.10 31.29
CA GLU A 1077 6.50 29.20 32.57
C GLU A 1077 7.83 28.43 32.55
N ARG A 1078 7.85 27.19 32.02
CA ARG A 1078 9.09 26.40 31.88
C ARG A 1078 10.07 27.04 30.90
N VAL A 1079 9.57 27.54 29.76
CA VAL A 1079 10.39 28.26 28.77
C VAL A 1079 11.06 29.49 29.40
N VAL A 1080 10.30 30.33 30.10
CA VAL A 1080 10.81 31.52 30.78
C VAL A 1080 11.79 31.15 31.89
N ALA A 1081 11.51 30.11 32.68
CA ALA A 1081 12.42 29.65 33.72
C ALA A 1081 13.76 29.17 33.16
N ALA A 1082 13.76 28.40 32.06
CA ALA A 1082 14.97 27.95 31.38
C ALA A 1082 15.80 29.13 30.84
N LEU A 1083 15.15 30.12 30.21
CA LEU A 1083 15.80 31.34 29.73
C LEU A 1083 16.40 32.18 30.87
N ALA A 1084 15.67 32.33 31.98
CA ALA A 1084 16.14 33.07 33.15
C ALA A 1084 17.36 32.40 33.78
N GLY A 1085 17.34 31.07 33.94
CA GLY A 1085 18.47 30.29 34.43
C GLY A 1085 19.70 30.43 33.53
N HIS A 1086 19.50 30.38 32.21
CA HIS A 1086 20.58 30.56 31.23
C HIS A 1086 21.19 31.96 31.28
N CYS A 1087 20.37 33.01 31.34
CA CYS A 1087 20.85 34.38 31.48
C CYS A 1087 21.58 34.61 32.81
N ALA A 1088 21.16 33.95 33.90
CA ALA A 1088 21.85 34.02 35.17
C ALA A 1088 23.23 33.34 35.14
N ALA A 1089 23.36 32.23 34.40
CA ALA A 1089 24.61 31.48 34.28
C ALA A 1089 25.60 32.09 33.26
N HIS A 1090 25.12 32.83 32.25
CA HIS A 1090 25.93 33.33 31.14
C HIS A 1090 25.81 34.85 30.97
N PRO A 1091 26.78 35.64 31.46
CA PRO A 1091 26.73 37.11 31.40
C PRO A 1091 26.57 37.69 29.99
N ALA A 1092 27.21 37.11 28.98
CA ALA A 1092 27.05 37.53 27.58
C ALA A 1092 25.60 37.35 27.10
N ALA A 1093 24.97 36.22 27.42
CA ALA A 1093 23.57 35.97 27.08
C ALA A 1093 22.62 36.96 27.79
N ARG A 1094 22.89 37.30 29.04
CA ARG A 1094 22.15 38.35 29.77
C ARG A 1094 22.24 39.71 29.07
N ALA A 1095 23.44 40.11 28.66
CA ALA A 1095 23.66 41.36 27.94
C ALA A 1095 22.93 41.38 26.59
N GLY A 1096 22.99 40.28 25.84
CA GLY A 1096 22.22 40.12 24.60
C GLY A 1096 20.72 40.18 24.81
N ALA A 1097 20.20 39.59 25.88
CA ALA A 1097 18.76 39.59 26.14
C ALA A 1097 18.22 41.01 26.39
N LEU A 1098 19.03 41.88 27.00
CA LEU A 1098 18.74 43.32 27.13
C LEU A 1098 18.87 44.03 25.78
N ARG A 1099 19.97 43.79 25.05
CA ARG A 1099 20.24 44.37 23.72
C ARG A 1099 19.09 44.11 22.75
N TYR A 1100 18.70 42.85 22.62
CA TYR A 1100 17.63 42.42 21.73
C TYR A 1100 16.24 42.62 22.31
N ARG A 1101 16.10 43.10 23.56
CA ARG A 1101 14.79 43.33 24.20
C ARG A 1101 13.90 42.08 24.16
N LEU A 1102 14.46 40.93 24.55
CA LEU A 1102 13.78 39.63 24.47
C LEU A 1102 12.48 39.58 25.31
N ALA A 1103 12.43 40.36 26.39
CA ALA A 1103 11.29 40.49 27.28
C ALA A 1103 10.35 41.66 26.93
N ALA A 1104 10.41 42.20 25.71
CA ALA A 1104 9.47 43.25 25.28
C ALA A 1104 8.02 42.76 25.36
N ASP A 1105 7.06 43.64 25.67
CA ASP A 1105 5.65 43.27 25.80
C ASP A 1105 5.05 42.73 24.49
N THR A 1106 5.57 43.19 23.35
CA THR A 1106 5.14 42.77 22.02
C THR A 1106 6.31 42.50 21.09
N LEU A 1107 6.07 41.61 20.12
CA LEU A 1107 7.01 41.21 19.07
C LEU A 1107 6.33 41.35 17.70
N VAL A 1108 7.12 41.53 16.64
CA VAL A 1108 6.58 41.49 15.27
C VAL A 1108 6.57 40.04 14.79
N VAL A 1109 5.37 39.55 14.46
CA VAL A 1109 5.14 38.21 13.87
C VAL A 1109 4.79 38.39 12.41
N GLU A 1110 5.30 37.51 11.54
CA GLU A 1110 5.06 37.58 10.12
C GLU A 1110 3.58 37.30 9.75
N ASP A 1111 3.02 38.11 8.84
CA ASP A 1111 1.73 37.80 8.21
C ASP A 1111 1.91 36.80 7.06
N LEU A 1112 1.30 35.62 7.16
CA LEU A 1112 1.39 34.58 6.13
C LEU A 1112 0.21 34.62 5.17
N ALA A 1113 -1.02 34.77 5.68
CA ALA A 1113 -2.21 34.87 4.84
C ALA A 1113 -2.30 36.24 4.14
N ARG A 1114 -1.96 37.34 4.82
CA ARG A 1114 -1.96 38.69 4.24
C ARG A 1114 -0.99 38.80 3.08
N ARG A 1115 0.20 38.18 3.13
CA ARG A 1115 1.12 38.15 1.97
C ARG A 1115 0.49 37.60 0.67
N ARG A 1116 -0.65 36.90 0.77
CA ARG A 1116 -1.41 36.38 -0.39
C ARG A 1116 -2.50 37.32 -0.87
N LEU A 1117 -3.17 37.99 0.07
CA LEU A 1117 -4.34 38.83 -0.17
C LEU A 1117 -3.98 40.32 -0.28
N ASP A 1118 -3.00 40.79 0.47
CA ASP A 1118 -2.51 42.16 0.44
C ASP A 1118 -0.98 42.17 0.61
N PRO A 1119 -0.22 41.82 -0.45
CA PRO A 1119 1.23 41.80 -0.39
C PRO A 1119 1.85 43.16 -0.03
N ALA A 1120 1.18 44.25 -0.39
CA ALA A 1120 1.65 45.61 -0.12
C ALA A 1120 1.52 45.98 1.37
N GLY A 1121 0.51 45.46 2.05
CA GLY A 1121 0.28 45.67 3.50
C GLY A 1121 0.96 44.66 4.42
N ALA A 1122 1.75 43.72 3.91
CA ALA A 1122 2.32 42.62 4.71
C ALA A 1122 3.65 42.98 5.39
N SER A 1123 3.61 43.88 6.37
CA SER A 1123 4.79 44.34 7.14
C SER A 1123 5.06 43.55 8.44
N GLY A 1124 4.27 42.51 8.72
CA GLY A 1124 4.27 41.84 10.03
C GLY A 1124 3.50 42.63 11.09
N ARG A 1125 3.14 41.97 12.20
CA ARG A 1125 2.23 42.52 13.21
C ARG A 1125 2.71 42.37 14.63
N ARG A 1126 2.46 43.41 15.45
CA ARG A 1126 2.74 43.36 16.88
C ARG A 1126 1.77 42.43 17.59
N ARG A 1127 2.31 41.38 18.22
CA ARG A 1127 1.56 40.40 19.02
C ARG A 1127 2.12 40.32 20.44
N PRO A 1128 1.30 39.95 21.43
CA PRO A 1128 1.77 39.72 22.80
C PRO A 1128 2.94 38.74 22.84
N ASN A 1129 3.98 39.10 23.57
CA ASN A 1129 5.15 38.23 23.71
C ASN A 1129 4.96 37.25 24.88
N PRO A 1130 4.95 35.92 24.64
CA PRO A 1130 4.87 34.96 25.73
C PRO A 1130 6.09 35.00 26.67
N LEU A 1131 7.20 35.61 26.25
CA LEU A 1131 8.42 35.78 27.02
C LEU A 1131 8.45 37.06 27.87
N ALA A 1132 7.41 37.91 27.83
CA ALA A 1132 7.39 39.19 28.56
C ALA A 1132 7.56 39.02 30.10
N ALA A 1133 7.22 37.85 30.65
CA ALA A 1133 7.44 37.52 32.06
C ALA A 1133 8.92 37.33 32.44
N LEU A 1134 9.84 37.28 31.47
CA LEU A 1134 11.27 37.13 31.68
C LEU A 1134 11.86 38.37 32.36
N ARG A 1135 12.15 38.26 33.66
CA ARG A 1135 12.74 39.35 34.44
C ARG A 1135 14.27 39.33 34.35
N ILE A 1136 14.82 40.24 33.55
CA ILE A 1136 16.27 40.43 33.42
C ILE A 1136 16.66 41.71 34.15
N ARG A 1137 17.43 41.59 35.24
CA ARG A 1137 17.99 42.79 35.88
C ARG A 1137 19.04 43.40 34.93
N PRO A 1138 19.14 44.73 34.79
CA PRO A 1138 20.22 45.39 34.04
C PRO A 1138 21.61 45.02 34.58
#